data_AF-A0A2E8F1W9-F1
#
_entry.id   AF-A0A2E8F1W9-F1
#
_cell.length_a   1.000
_cell.length_b   1.000
_cell.length_c   1.000
_cell.angle_alpha   90.00
_cell.angle_beta   90.00
_cell.angle_gamma   90.00
#
_symmetry.space_group_name_H-M   'P 1'
#
loop_
_entity.id
_entity.type
_entity.pdbx_description
1 polymer ?
#
loop_
_entity_poly.entity_id
_entity_poly.type
_entity_poly.pdbx_seq_one_letter_code
_entity_poly.pdbx_strand_id
1 'polypeptide(L)'
;MNGMVTRLGVAGLLIGLATQATLEAQTRPLVAPKPAKQTPPVAAPKAAKKAPSRVRVNDKARMQALVIEGERLLKTRQATPIAELQKGLNRPVCQVEFIPPATEELEPAELYRRARQSVVIISSLYYCNRCTLLHSTVAGGVVVGKSGEVLTNEHVVRGRPDQKRETMVAMTAEGQVIPVRKVLASSRRHDVAIIKLDATGLPALPLGKNPLPGSPIRVLGHPNNHFFHFSDGIISRYFPEQGPKGRTEVMSITADFGRGSSGGPILDLAGNVVGIVSRTSSLYYRQTEGKQENLQMVFKLCVASSSIRTLIGKPNPVVALKDLGASISRRRPQTNRTDEPTLSDVAVPRDTSSDKPGEVIGIRLSHNKKITDAGLVHLKELTKLQTLDLSYSTNFTDAGLVHLKELTALQTLKLGNTKITDAGLGHLKGLTNLQTLDPPKQITDAGLAHLKELNKLQHLSLYQTKITDAGLVHLKGLTNLQTLNLHGTKVTDAGLGHLKGLTNLQSLSLSGSQTTDAGLVHLEGLTDLRNLSLTKTTFTGVGLASLKGLTKLQHLRLERTEITDAGLVHLDGLTNLQSLRLYETKVNDAELVHLNGLTKLQTLDLTGNQITDAGLVHLKELAELQYLFLGGTKITGAGLMHLKGLPKLRHLSLDRTRVTDAGLMHLKGLTNLQQLSLRGTKITGVGLVHLRGLTRLQSLGLDRTQTTDVGLVHLKGLTKLSILGLRNTKVTSAGIANLTKSLPECWIPGLYSPRGLVEESSSDSSKPK
;
A
#
# COMPACT_ATOMS: atom_id res chain seq x y z
N MET A 1 36.99 -80.84 8.46
CA MET A 1 37.00 -82.18 9.10
C MET A 1 35.60 -82.47 9.63
N ASN A 2 35.16 -83.74 9.57
CA ASN A 2 33.98 -84.40 10.18
C ASN A 2 32.75 -83.53 10.54
N GLY A 3 31.52 -83.78 10.06
CA GLY A 3 30.93 -84.81 9.17
C GLY A 3 29.45 -84.43 8.89
N MET A 4 28.61 -85.15 8.13
CA MET A 4 28.73 -86.48 7.52
C MET A 4 27.78 -86.60 6.28
N VAL A 5 28.17 -87.40 5.28
CA VAL A 5 27.30 -88.36 4.52
C VAL A 5 26.16 -87.82 3.60
N THR A 6 26.49 -87.62 2.30
CA THR A 6 25.86 -88.20 1.05
C THR A 6 24.33 -88.17 0.78
N ARG A 7 23.78 -88.30 -0.46
CA ARG A 7 24.30 -88.52 -1.85
C ARG A 7 23.29 -88.02 -2.93
N LEU A 8 23.63 -88.24 -4.20
CA LEU A 8 22.87 -87.94 -5.45
C LEU A 8 21.43 -88.50 -5.50
N GLY A 9 20.56 -87.90 -6.35
CA GLY A 9 19.32 -88.52 -6.87
C GLY A 9 18.62 -87.64 -7.93
N VAL A 10 18.25 -88.21 -9.09
CA VAL A 10 17.74 -87.48 -10.29
C VAL A 10 16.33 -87.94 -10.69
N ALA A 11 15.54 -86.99 -11.23
CA ALA A 11 14.29 -87.16 -12.01
C ALA A 11 12.99 -87.63 -11.30
N GLY A 12 11.86 -87.32 -11.96
CA GLY A 12 10.50 -87.74 -11.59
C GLY A 12 9.40 -86.91 -12.27
N LEU A 13 8.73 -87.46 -13.28
CA LEU A 13 7.59 -86.83 -13.99
C LEU A 13 6.59 -87.91 -14.45
N LEU A 14 5.32 -87.81 -14.04
CA LEU A 14 4.07 -88.49 -14.47
C LEU A 14 2.91 -87.80 -13.68
N ILE A 15 1.66 -87.53 -14.12
CA ILE A 15 0.68 -88.14 -15.05
C ILE A 15 -0.27 -89.16 -14.37
N GLY A 16 -1.58 -88.92 -14.52
CA GLY A 16 -2.74 -89.70 -14.01
C GLY A 16 -3.85 -88.75 -13.51
N LEU A 17 -4.98 -88.52 -14.19
CA LEU A 17 -6.13 -89.40 -14.55
C LEU A 17 -7.01 -89.84 -13.34
N ALA A 18 -8.34 -90.00 -13.41
CA ALA A 18 -9.47 -89.22 -13.99
C ALA A 18 -10.78 -90.07 -13.97
N THR A 19 -11.87 -89.58 -13.36
CA THR A 19 -13.31 -89.99 -13.53
C THR A 19 -14.19 -89.03 -12.70
N GLN A 20 -15.47 -88.67 -12.92
CA GLN A 20 -16.68 -89.06 -13.72
C GLN A 20 -17.87 -89.59 -12.89
N ALA A 21 -18.94 -88.78 -12.77
CA ALA A 21 -20.36 -89.07 -12.46
C ALA A 21 -21.12 -87.70 -12.43
N THR A 22 -22.24 -87.40 -13.13
CA THR A 22 -23.62 -87.96 -13.19
C THR A 22 -24.41 -87.82 -11.88
N LEU A 23 -25.66 -87.33 -11.80
CA LEU A 23 -26.57 -86.65 -12.77
C LEU A 23 -27.31 -85.50 -12.00
N GLU A 24 -28.56 -85.01 -12.15
CA GLU A 24 -29.78 -85.26 -12.95
C GLU A 24 -30.60 -83.93 -13.10
N ALA A 25 -31.89 -83.95 -13.49
CA ALA A 25 -32.76 -82.77 -13.62
C ALA A 25 -34.26 -83.07 -13.38
N GLN A 26 -35.08 -82.05 -13.08
CA GLN A 26 -36.56 -82.13 -13.08
C GLN A 26 -37.22 -80.78 -13.47
N THR A 27 -38.53 -80.80 -13.82
CA THR A 27 -39.09 -79.84 -14.82
C THR A 27 -40.55 -79.40 -14.63
N ARG A 28 -40.83 -78.12 -14.99
CA ARG A 28 -42.12 -77.58 -15.57
C ARG A 28 -43.39 -77.65 -14.67
N PRO A 29 -44.59 -77.15 -15.12
CA PRO A 29 -44.94 -76.32 -16.31
C PRO A 29 -45.68 -74.98 -15.98
N LEU A 30 -46.18 -74.28 -17.02
CA LEU A 30 -47.10 -73.12 -16.93
C LEU A 30 -48.51 -73.46 -17.45
N VAL A 31 -49.53 -72.69 -17.05
CA VAL A 31 -50.82 -72.52 -17.77
C VAL A 31 -51.31 -71.05 -17.65
N ALA A 32 -52.05 -70.53 -18.64
CA ALA A 32 -52.78 -69.26 -18.66
C ALA A 32 -54.08 -69.39 -19.49
N PRO A 33 -55.09 -68.50 -19.38
CA PRO A 33 -55.21 -67.40 -20.37
C PRO A 33 -55.90 -66.08 -19.87
N LYS A 34 -56.25 -65.21 -20.82
CA LYS A 34 -56.85 -63.84 -20.74
C LYS A 34 -58.40 -63.90 -20.98
N PRO A 35 -59.17 -62.79 -21.23
CA PRO A 35 -58.95 -61.33 -21.13
C PRO A 35 -60.05 -60.63 -20.26
N ALA A 36 -60.25 -59.31 -20.17
CA ALA A 36 -59.63 -58.09 -20.74
C ALA A 36 -59.49 -57.04 -19.59
N LYS A 37 -59.46 -55.69 -19.67
CA LYS A 37 -59.54 -54.56 -20.65
C LYS A 37 -58.80 -53.38 -19.92
N GLN A 38 -58.27 -52.29 -20.47
CA GLN A 38 -58.13 -51.69 -21.81
C GLN A 38 -56.86 -50.75 -21.79
N THR A 39 -56.68 -49.84 -22.76
CA THR A 39 -55.53 -48.89 -22.90
C THR A 39 -56.02 -47.54 -23.50
N PRO A 40 -55.27 -46.41 -23.61
CA PRO A 40 -53.79 -46.21 -23.71
C PRO A 40 -53.24 -45.01 -22.86
N PRO A 41 -52.02 -44.45 -23.07
CA PRO A 41 -50.87 -44.84 -23.90
C PRO A 41 -49.56 -45.09 -23.11
N VAL A 42 -48.48 -45.43 -23.83
CA VAL A 42 -47.19 -45.89 -23.28
C VAL A 42 -46.10 -44.82 -23.41
N ALA A 43 -45.21 -44.73 -22.41
CA ALA A 43 -43.84 -44.23 -22.56
C ALA A 43 -42.85 -45.35 -22.16
N ALA A 44 -41.74 -45.48 -22.90
CA ALA A 44 -40.91 -46.69 -22.86
C ALA A 44 -40.10 -46.89 -21.55
N PRO A 45 -39.87 -48.14 -21.11
CA PRO A 45 -39.03 -48.43 -19.95
C PRO A 45 -37.57 -48.05 -20.21
N LYS A 46 -36.94 -47.35 -19.26
CA LYS A 46 -35.53 -46.96 -19.33
C LYS A 46 -34.64 -48.21 -19.31
N ALA A 47 -33.70 -48.29 -20.24
CA ALA A 47 -32.76 -49.41 -20.34
C ALA A 47 -31.98 -49.61 -19.02
N ALA A 48 -31.85 -50.87 -18.59
CA ALA A 48 -31.12 -51.22 -17.38
C ALA A 48 -29.63 -50.81 -17.52
N LYS A 49 -29.13 -50.02 -16.57
CA LYS A 49 -27.71 -49.65 -16.52
C LYS A 49 -26.88 -50.92 -16.32
N LYS A 50 -26.05 -51.29 -17.30
CA LYS A 50 -25.00 -52.30 -17.12
C LYS A 50 -24.16 -51.94 -15.88
N ALA A 51 -23.91 -52.92 -15.01
CA ALA A 51 -23.01 -52.75 -13.88
C ALA A 51 -21.63 -52.30 -14.39
N PRO A 52 -20.95 -51.34 -13.72
CA PRO A 52 -19.67 -50.83 -14.17
C PRO A 52 -18.61 -51.94 -14.15
N SER A 53 -17.98 -52.18 -15.31
CA SER A 53 -16.91 -53.15 -15.42
C SER A 53 -15.69 -52.71 -14.59
N ARG A 54 -15.12 -53.62 -13.81
CA ARG A 54 -13.89 -53.36 -13.05
C ARG A 54 -12.76 -53.02 -14.02
N VAL A 55 -12.31 -51.76 -14.01
CA VAL A 55 -11.22 -51.27 -14.86
C VAL A 55 -9.91 -51.95 -14.46
N ARG A 56 -9.52 -53.00 -15.19
CA ARG A 56 -8.18 -53.61 -15.05
C ARG A 56 -7.19 -52.80 -15.87
N VAL A 57 -6.23 -52.15 -15.21
CA VAL A 57 -5.13 -51.46 -15.89
C VAL A 57 -3.97 -52.44 -16.09
N ASN A 58 -3.48 -52.58 -17.32
CA ASN A 58 -2.25 -53.32 -17.60
C ASN A 58 -1.07 -52.34 -17.63
N ASP A 59 -0.53 -52.05 -16.44
CA ASP A 59 0.55 -51.06 -16.26
C ASP A 59 1.83 -51.44 -17.02
N LYS A 60 2.14 -52.74 -17.13
CA LYS A 60 3.29 -53.24 -17.89
C LYS A 60 3.17 -52.93 -19.38
N ALA A 61 2.03 -53.25 -19.99
CA ALA A 61 1.77 -52.95 -21.40
C ALA A 61 1.77 -51.43 -21.67
N ARG A 62 1.24 -50.62 -20.73
CA ARG A 62 1.30 -49.16 -20.81
C ARG A 62 2.71 -48.61 -20.78
N MET A 63 3.58 -49.14 -19.92
CA MET A 63 5.01 -48.74 -19.91
C MET A 63 5.75 -49.15 -21.18
N GLN A 64 5.44 -50.32 -21.75
CA GLN A 64 6.01 -50.74 -23.02
C GLN A 64 5.57 -49.81 -24.16
N ALA A 65 4.28 -49.50 -24.27
CA ALA A 65 3.75 -48.55 -25.25
C ALA A 65 4.35 -47.14 -25.10
N LEU A 66 4.48 -46.64 -23.86
CA LEU A 66 5.10 -45.34 -23.56
C LEU A 66 6.55 -45.27 -24.05
N VAL A 67 7.35 -46.32 -23.84
CA VAL A 67 8.75 -46.35 -24.27
C VAL A 67 8.85 -46.45 -25.80
N ILE A 68 8.05 -47.31 -26.44
CA ILE A 68 8.05 -47.49 -27.91
C ILE A 68 7.69 -46.19 -28.62
N GLU A 69 6.59 -45.54 -28.23
CA GLU A 69 6.15 -44.28 -28.84
C GLU A 69 7.07 -43.11 -28.46
N GLY A 70 7.60 -43.10 -27.24
CA GLY A 70 8.64 -42.16 -26.82
C GLY A 70 9.92 -42.26 -27.66
N GLU A 71 10.35 -43.48 -28.01
CA GLU A 71 11.47 -43.72 -28.90
C GLU A 71 11.16 -43.29 -30.35
N ARG A 72 9.93 -43.52 -30.83
CA ARG A 72 9.47 -43.02 -32.14
C ARG A 72 9.51 -41.49 -32.19
N LEU A 73 9.02 -40.81 -31.15
CA LEU A 73 9.01 -39.35 -31.03
C LEU A 73 10.44 -38.77 -30.97
N LEU A 74 11.39 -39.47 -30.35
CA LEU A 74 12.82 -39.10 -30.37
C LEU A 74 13.44 -39.29 -31.77
N LYS A 75 13.29 -40.48 -32.38
CA LYS A 75 13.85 -40.79 -33.71
C LYS A 75 13.32 -39.88 -34.81
N THR A 76 12.05 -39.48 -34.72
CA THR A 76 11.41 -38.53 -35.66
C THR A 76 11.63 -37.05 -35.32
N ARG A 77 12.42 -36.73 -34.28
CA ARG A 77 12.66 -35.36 -33.76
C ARG A 77 11.38 -34.59 -33.38
N GLN A 78 10.30 -35.31 -33.11
CA GLN A 78 9.02 -34.74 -32.67
C GLN A 78 9.00 -34.41 -31.17
N ALA A 79 9.92 -34.97 -30.37
CA ALA A 79 10.08 -34.65 -28.95
C ALA A 79 11.03 -33.45 -28.70
N THR A 80 10.71 -32.58 -27.74
CA THR A 80 11.56 -31.43 -27.38
C THR A 80 12.74 -31.87 -26.49
N PRO A 81 14.00 -31.50 -26.78
CA PRO A 81 15.14 -31.94 -25.98
C PRO A 81 15.08 -31.44 -24.52
N ILE A 82 15.52 -32.27 -23.57
CA ILE A 82 15.39 -31.97 -22.14
C ILE A 82 16.09 -30.66 -21.73
N ALA A 83 17.22 -30.35 -22.37
CA ALA A 83 17.97 -29.14 -22.12
C ALA A 83 17.16 -27.87 -22.46
N GLU A 84 16.28 -27.94 -23.46
CA GLU A 84 15.42 -26.82 -23.85
C GLU A 84 14.25 -26.63 -22.88
N LEU A 85 13.69 -27.73 -22.39
CA LEU A 85 12.71 -27.70 -21.31
C LEU A 85 13.32 -27.12 -20.04
N GLN A 86 14.54 -27.52 -19.68
CA GLN A 86 15.27 -27.02 -18.52
C GLN A 86 15.62 -25.52 -18.63
N LYS A 87 15.86 -24.93 -19.82
CA LYS A 87 15.99 -23.47 -19.99
C LYS A 87 14.79 -22.70 -19.42
N GLY A 88 13.59 -23.27 -19.49
CA GLY A 88 12.35 -22.65 -19.00
C GLY A 88 12.18 -22.65 -17.48
N LEU A 89 13.03 -23.36 -16.71
CA LEU A 89 12.95 -23.42 -15.24
C LEU A 89 13.23 -22.08 -14.53
N ASN A 90 13.84 -21.13 -15.25
CA ASN A 90 14.13 -19.78 -14.74
C ASN A 90 12.93 -18.81 -14.88
N ARG A 91 11.77 -19.26 -15.36
CA ARG A 91 10.56 -18.42 -15.52
C ARG A 91 9.72 -18.45 -14.24
N PRO A 92 9.54 -17.34 -13.50
CA PRO A 92 8.83 -17.36 -12.22
C PRO A 92 7.31 -17.33 -12.34
N VAL A 93 6.76 -16.84 -13.45
CA VAL A 93 5.32 -16.57 -13.63
C VAL A 93 4.89 -16.83 -15.08
N CYS A 94 3.68 -17.33 -15.28
CA CYS A 94 3.02 -17.45 -16.59
C CYS A 94 1.52 -17.08 -16.52
N GLN A 95 0.87 -17.00 -17.68
CA GLN A 95 -0.59 -16.94 -17.79
C GLN A 95 -1.14 -18.33 -18.15
N VAL A 96 -2.26 -18.72 -17.53
CA VAL A 96 -2.97 -19.98 -17.77
C VAL A 96 -4.47 -19.72 -17.62
N GLU A 97 -5.28 -20.19 -18.58
CA GLU A 97 -6.73 -20.07 -18.52
C GLU A 97 -7.35 -21.29 -17.81
N PHE A 98 -7.63 -21.13 -16.52
CA PHE A 98 -8.26 -22.17 -15.70
C PHE A 98 -9.76 -22.27 -15.95
N ILE A 99 -10.29 -23.49 -15.77
CA ILE A 99 -11.73 -23.71 -15.63
C ILE A 99 -12.19 -23.18 -14.24
N PRO A 100 -13.39 -22.59 -14.10
CA PRO A 100 -13.92 -22.16 -12.80
C PRO A 100 -14.01 -23.31 -11.78
N PRO A 101 -13.77 -23.05 -10.48
CA PRO A 101 -13.94 -24.05 -9.42
C PRO A 101 -15.34 -24.66 -9.38
N ALA A 102 -15.39 -25.98 -9.22
CA ALA A 102 -16.61 -26.73 -8.94
C ALA A 102 -17.04 -26.55 -7.48
N THR A 103 -18.35 -26.48 -7.25
CA THR A 103 -18.96 -26.29 -5.93
C THR A 103 -19.79 -27.47 -5.46
N GLU A 104 -20.15 -28.40 -6.36
CA GLU A 104 -20.92 -29.61 -6.05
C GLU A 104 -19.95 -30.75 -5.74
N GLU A 105 -20.15 -31.44 -4.60
CA GLU A 105 -19.35 -32.62 -4.27
C GLU A 105 -19.71 -33.82 -5.17
N LEU A 106 -18.72 -34.67 -5.42
CA LEU A 106 -18.81 -35.80 -6.34
C LEU A 106 -18.63 -37.12 -5.60
N GLU A 107 -19.52 -38.06 -5.88
CA GLU A 107 -19.36 -39.47 -5.49
C GLU A 107 -17.96 -39.99 -5.84
N PRO A 108 -17.28 -40.76 -4.98
CA PRO A 108 -15.87 -41.16 -5.20
C PRO A 108 -15.61 -41.83 -6.56
N ALA A 109 -16.58 -42.58 -7.09
CA ALA A 109 -16.51 -43.23 -8.41
C ALA A 109 -16.78 -42.28 -9.61
N GLU A 110 -17.40 -41.12 -9.38
CA GLU A 110 -17.53 -40.02 -10.34
C GLU A 110 -16.25 -39.17 -10.33
N LEU A 111 -15.80 -38.78 -9.14
CA LEU A 111 -14.57 -38.03 -8.90
C LEU A 111 -13.35 -38.75 -9.51
N TYR A 112 -13.19 -40.06 -9.24
CA TYR A 112 -12.14 -40.87 -9.84
C TYR A 112 -12.18 -40.83 -11.38
N ARG A 113 -13.37 -40.94 -11.98
CA ARG A 113 -13.54 -40.99 -13.44
C ARG A 113 -13.12 -39.68 -14.10
N ARG A 114 -13.61 -38.54 -13.59
CA ARG A 114 -13.27 -37.20 -14.09
C ARG A 114 -11.79 -36.87 -13.88
N ALA A 115 -11.28 -37.13 -12.68
CA ALA A 115 -9.88 -36.88 -12.35
C ALA A 115 -8.93 -37.70 -13.22
N ARG A 116 -9.22 -38.98 -13.44
CA ARG A 116 -8.40 -39.87 -14.28
C ARG A 116 -8.24 -39.36 -15.71
N GLN A 117 -9.28 -38.78 -16.32
CA GLN A 117 -9.21 -38.20 -17.67
C GLN A 117 -8.31 -36.96 -17.76
N SER A 118 -8.05 -36.29 -16.63
CA SER A 118 -7.26 -35.05 -16.55
C SER A 118 -5.86 -35.25 -15.94
N VAL A 119 -5.55 -36.46 -15.47
CA VAL A 119 -4.24 -36.83 -14.92
C VAL A 119 -3.40 -37.51 -15.99
N VAL A 120 -2.13 -37.10 -16.07
CA VAL A 120 -1.16 -37.63 -17.03
C VAL A 120 0.04 -38.22 -16.32
N ILE A 121 0.51 -39.36 -16.86
CA ILE A 121 1.75 -40.02 -16.43
C ILE A 121 2.90 -39.26 -17.11
N ILE A 122 3.62 -38.44 -16.35
CA ILE A 122 4.79 -37.72 -16.85
C ILE A 122 5.99 -38.68 -16.83
N SER A 123 6.74 -38.72 -17.93
CA SER A 123 7.92 -39.56 -18.05
C SER A 123 9.11 -38.79 -18.62
N SER A 124 10.28 -38.96 -18.00
CA SER A 124 11.56 -38.65 -18.67
C SER A 124 12.11 -39.88 -19.34
N LEU A 125 12.53 -39.75 -20.60
CA LEU A 125 13.16 -40.81 -21.38
C LEU A 125 14.69 -40.65 -21.34
N TYR A 126 15.41 -41.75 -21.20
CA TYR A 126 16.88 -41.76 -21.12
C TYR A 126 17.47 -43.10 -21.59
N TYR A 127 18.60 -43.07 -22.29
CA TYR A 127 19.32 -44.31 -22.59
C TYR A 127 20.04 -44.85 -21.35
N CYS A 128 19.95 -46.16 -21.13
CA CYS A 128 20.53 -46.79 -19.96
C CYS A 128 21.98 -47.23 -20.22
N ASN A 129 22.95 -46.60 -19.54
CA ASN A 129 24.39 -46.92 -19.64
C ASN A 129 24.78 -48.38 -19.34
N ARG A 130 23.86 -49.23 -18.83
CA ARG A 130 24.12 -50.64 -18.51
C ARG A 130 23.56 -51.64 -19.55
N CYS A 131 22.54 -51.26 -20.32
CA CYS A 131 21.86 -52.16 -21.24
C CYS A 131 21.47 -51.51 -22.58
N THR A 132 21.94 -50.29 -22.84
CA THR A 132 21.77 -49.43 -24.03
C THR A 132 20.34 -49.12 -24.49
N LEU A 133 19.32 -49.81 -23.97
CA LEU A 133 17.90 -49.54 -24.24
C LEU A 133 17.43 -48.19 -23.67
N LEU A 134 16.39 -47.64 -24.30
CA LEU A 134 15.67 -46.47 -23.80
C LEU A 134 14.82 -46.87 -22.59
N HIS A 135 15.08 -46.23 -21.45
CA HIS A 135 14.34 -46.41 -20.20
C HIS A 135 13.53 -45.15 -19.88
N SER A 136 12.52 -45.31 -19.03
CA SER A 136 11.57 -44.28 -18.62
C SER A 136 11.55 -44.11 -17.10
N THR A 137 11.45 -42.86 -16.63
CA THR A 137 11.01 -42.57 -15.25
C THR A 137 9.49 -42.35 -15.23
N VAL A 138 8.89 -42.39 -14.04
CA VAL A 138 7.46 -42.09 -13.84
C VAL A 138 7.32 -40.97 -12.80
N ALA A 139 6.42 -40.03 -13.09
CA ALA A 139 5.92 -38.96 -12.24
C ALA A 139 4.45 -38.70 -12.60
N GLY A 140 3.74 -37.91 -11.80
CA GLY A 140 2.39 -37.45 -12.10
C GLY A 140 2.35 -36.02 -12.65
N GLY A 141 1.24 -35.70 -13.30
CA GLY A 141 0.83 -34.34 -13.60
C GLY A 141 -0.68 -34.24 -13.75
N VAL A 142 -1.22 -33.02 -13.63
CA VAL A 142 -2.65 -32.74 -13.83
C VAL A 142 -2.84 -31.60 -14.83
N VAL A 143 -3.67 -31.82 -15.84
CA VAL A 143 -4.09 -30.79 -16.79
C VAL A 143 -5.02 -29.81 -16.07
N VAL A 144 -4.75 -28.50 -16.19
CA VAL A 144 -5.50 -27.43 -15.52
C VAL A 144 -5.87 -26.25 -16.41
N GLY A 145 -5.24 -26.13 -17.59
CA GLY A 145 -5.56 -25.12 -18.58
C GLY A 145 -6.13 -25.74 -19.85
N LYS A 146 -7.13 -25.08 -20.44
CA LYS A 146 -7.87 -25.53 -21.64
C LYS A 146 -6.97 -25.80 -22.86
N SER A 147 -5.81 -25.14 -22.90
CA SER A 147 -4.85 -25.25 -23.99
C SER A 147 -3.83 -26.37 -23.77
N GLY A 148 -3.93 -27.19 -22.71
CA GLY A 148 -3.01 -28.30 -22.44
C GLY A 148 -1.85 -27.93 -21.48
N GLU A 149 -2.14 -27.03 -20.54
CA GLU A 149 -1.23 -26.66 -19.44
C GLU A 149 -1.35 -27.66 -18.30
N VAL A 150 -0.22 -28.19 -17.84
CA VAL A 150 -0.12 -29.25 -16.84
C VAL A 150 0.71 -28.80 -15.64
N LEU A 151 0.20 -29.04 -14.43
CA LEU A 151 0.97 -28.89 -13.17
C LEU A 151 1.78 -30.16 -12.89
N THR A 152 3.01 -29.98 -12.40
CA THR A 152 3.85 -31.02 -11.79
C THR A 152 4.88 -30.37 -10.85
N ASN A 153 5.84 -31.12 -10.30
CA ASN A 153 6.88 -30.54 -9.44
C ASN A 153 8.06 -29.93 -10.24
N GLU A 154 8.79 -29.01 -9.63
CA GLU A 154 10.06 -28.51 -10.18
C GLU A 154 11.07 -29.64 -10.33
N HIS A 155 11.18 -30.51 -9.32
CA HIS A 155 12.18 -31.57 -9.32
C HIS A 155 11.95 -32.64 -10.41
N VAL A 156 10.70 -32.86 -10.83
CA VAL A 156 10.34 -33.77 -11.92
C VAL A 156 10.91 -33.28 -13.25
N VAL A 157 10.77 -31.98 -13.52
CA VAL A 157 11.29 -31.34 -14.73
C VAL A 157 12.82 -31.21 -14.65
N ARG A 158 13.36 -30.69 -13.54
CA ARG A 158 14.80 -30.49 -13.33
C ARG A 158 15.58 -31.80 -13.37
N GLY A 159 15.04 -32.88 -12.82
CA GLY A 159 15.67 -34.20 -12.76
C GLY A 159 16.82 -34.30 -11.75
N ARG A 160 17.59 -35.39 -11.86
CA ARG A 160 18.78 -35.67 -11.05
C ARG A 160 20.06 -35.41 -11.87
N PRO A 161 21.16 -34.87 -11.31
CA PRO A 161 22.34 -34.49 -12.08
C PRO A 161 23.12 -35.68 -12.69
N ASP A 162 23.05 -36.85 -12.03
CA ASP A 162 23.70 -38.11 -12.44
C ASP A 162 23.05 -38.76 -13.68
N GLN A 163 21.84 -38.33 -14.03
CA GLN A 163 21.03 -38.97 -15.07
C GLN A 163 20.91 -38.08 -16.30
N LYS A 164 21.71 -38.38 -17.33
CA LYS A 164 21.44 -37.89 -18.70
C LYS A 164 20.02 -38.33 -19.10
N ARG A 165 19.31 -37.45 -19.81
CA ARG A 165 17.94 -37.65 -20.28
C ARG A 165 17.85 -37.04 -21.68
N GLU A 166 16.97 -37.58 -22.53
CA GLU A 166 16.79 -37.08 -23.89
C GLU A 166 15.63 -36.07 -23.95
N THR A 167 14.48 -36.42 -23.36
CA THR A 167 13.25 -35.65 -23.43
C THR A 167 12.28 -35.95 -22.27
N MET A 168 11.15 -35.25 -22.25
CA MET A 168 9.98 -35.57 -21.45
C MET A 168 8.72 -35.69 -22.31
N VAL A 169 7.91 -36.70 -21.99
CA VAL A 169 6.58 -36.96 -22.57
C VAL A 169 5.55 -37.09 -21.45
N ALA A 170 4.28 -36.97 -21.79
CA ALA A 170 3.15 -37.25 -20.89
C ALA A 170 2.20 -38.26 -21.55
N MET A 171 1.69 -39.22 -20.80
CA MET A 171 0.72 -40.23 -21.29
C MET A 171 -0.63 -40.09 -20.60
N THR A 172 -1.71 -40.08 -21.38
CA THR A 172 -3.09 -39.96 -20.88
C THR A 172 -3.65 -41.26 -20.28
N ALA A 173 -4.81 -41.19 -19.63
CA ALA A 173 -5.52 -42.37 -19.16
C ALA A 173 -5.96 -43.34 -20.26
N GLU A 174 -6.06 -42.85 -21.50
CA GLU A 174 -6.40 -43.59 -22.71
C GLU A 174 -5.16 -44.25 -23.32
N GLY A 175 -3.96 -43.75 -23.00
CA GLY A 175 -2.67 -44.28 -23.48
C GLY A 175 -2.01 -43.44 -24.58
N GLN A 176 -2.57 -42.29 -24.94
CA GLN A 176 -1.94 -41.37 -25.90
C GLN A 176 -0.69 -40.75 -25.27
N VAL A 177 0.45 -40.85 -25.96
CA VAL A 177 1.73 -40.24 -25.55
C VAL A 177 1.90 -38.90 -26.28
N ILE A 178 2.20 -37.84 -25.53
CA ILE A 178 2.23 -36.46 -26.00
C ILE A 178 3.56 -35.81 -25.59
N PRO A 179 4.32 -35.18 -26.52
CA PRO A 179 5.51 -34.41 -26.17
C PRO A 179 5.25 -33.26 -25.19
N VAL A 180 6.19 -33.02 -24.27
CA VAL A 180 6.24 -31.74 -23.54
C VAL A 180 6.94 -30.72 -24.44
N ARG A 181 6.30 -29.58 -24.71
CA ARG A 181 6.82 -28.54 -25.63
C ARG A 181 7.65 -27.47 -24.95
N LYS A 182 7.26 -27.04 -23.74
CA LYS A 182 7.97 -26.00 -22.97
C LYS A 182 7.56 -26.01 -21.50
N VAL A 183 8.47 -25.55 -20.64
CA VAL A 183 8.12 -25.06 -19.30
C VAL A 183 7.62 -23.62 -19.42
N LEU A 184 6.45 -23.35 -18.85
CA LEU A 184 5.83 -22.03 -18.83
C LEU A 184 6.32 -21.21 -17.63
N ALA A 185 6.29 -21.81 -16.44
CA ALA A 185 6.82 -21.24 -15.21
C ALA A 185 7.22 -22.33 -14.20
N SER A 186 8.07 -22.01 -13.23
CA SER A 186 8.37 -22.89 -12.08
C SER A 186 8.95 -22.13 -10.90
N SER A 187 8.76 -22.67 -9.69
CA SER A 187 9.37 -22.18 -8.46
C SER A 187 10.06 -23.34 -7.74
N ARG A 188 11.39 -23.31 -7.73
CA ARG A 188 12.24 -24.21 -6.95
C ARG A 188 12.10 -24.01 -5.43
N ARG A 189 11.56 -22.88 -4.97
CA ARG A 189 11.21 -22.62 -3.56
C ARG A 189 9.96 -23.40 -3.13
N HIS A 190 9.01 -23.57 -4.05
CA HIS A 190 7.71 -24.20 -3.80
C HIS A 190 7.56 -25.59 -4.43
N ASP A 191 8.63 -26.11 -5.05
CA ASP A 191 8.67 -27.40 -5.76
C ASP A 191 7.52 -27.63 -6.76
N VAL A 192 7.22 -26.61 -7.58
CA VAL A 192 6.14 -26.65 -8.58
C VAL A 192 6.59 -26.08 -9.92
N ALA A 193 6.09 -26.68 -11.00
CA ALA A 193 6.27 -26.25 -12.38
C ALA A 193 4.96 -26.36 -13.16
N ILE A 194 4.78 -25.49 -14.16
CA ILE A 194 3.71 -25.54 -15.15
C ILE A 194 4.35 -25.80 -16.51
N ILE A 195 3.95 -26.88 -17.17
CA ILE A 195 4.45 -27.30 -18.48
C ILE A 195 3.33 -27.27 -19.53
N LYS A 196 3.70 -27.11 -20.79
CA LYS A 196 2.78 -27.16 -21.94
C LYS A 196 2.98 -28.46 -22.71
N LEU A 197 1.91 -29.24 -22.89
CA LEU A 197 1.92 -30.41 -23.78
C LEU A 197 1.67 -30.01 -25.24
N ASP A 198 2.04 -30.88 -26.18
CA ASP A 198 1.75 -30.75 -27.62
C ASP A 198 0.31 -31.15 -28.00
N ALA A 199 -0.66 -30.74 -27.19
CA ALA A 199 -2.08 -30.97 -27.43
C ALA A 199 -2.90 -29.79 -26.89
N THR A 200 -4.15 -29.71 -27.33
CA THR A 200 -5.19 -28.77 -26.88
C THR A 200 -6.50 -29.56 -26.67
N GLY A 201 -7.45 -29.02 -25.90
CA GLY A 201 -8.73 -29.70 -25.67
C GLY A 201 -8.65 -30.95 -24.78
N LEU A 202 -7.53 -31.18 -24.10
CA LEU A 202 -7.43 -32.19 -23.05
C LEU A 202 -8.39 -31.84 -21.89
N PRO A 203 -9.08 -32.83 -21.27
CA PRO A 203 -9.84 -32.61 -20.05
C PRO A 203 -8.96 -31.99 -18.96
N ALA A 204 -9.46 -30.97 -18.27
CA ALA A 204 -8.73 -30.21 -17.27
C ALA A 204 -9.52 -30.11 -15.96
N LEU A 205 -8.81 -30.13 -14.82
CA LEU A 205 -9.43 -29.88 -13.51
C LEU A 205 -9.24 -28.40 -13.09
N PRO A 206 -10.25 -27.80 -12.44
CA PRO A 206 -10.13 -26.46 -11.91
C PRO A 206 -9.18 -26.41 -10.70
N LEU A 207 -8.57 -25.24 -10.46
CA LEU A 207 -7.67 -25.02 -9.32
C LEU A 207 -8.46 -24.50 -8.10
N GLY A 208 -8.46 -25.28 -7.01
CA GLY A 208 -9.17 -25.01 -5.77
C GLY A 208 -8.48 -24.00 -4.85
N LYS A 209 -9.11 -23.71 -3.70
CA LYS A 209 -8.48 -22.97 -2.58
C LYS A 209 -7.73 -23.97 -1.68
N ASN A 210 -6.96 -23.50 -0.71
CA ASN A 210 -6.51 -24.36 0.40
C ASN A 210 -7.72 -24.66 1.30
N PRO A 211 -8.11 -25.94 1.52
CA PRO A 211 -9.07 -26.32 2.55
C PRO A 211 -8.45 -26.19 3.95
N LEU A 212 -9.21 -26.51 4.99
CA LEU A 212 -8.71 -26.48 6.36
C LEU A 212 -8.03 -27.82 6.73
N PRO A 213 -7.15 -27.85 7.74
CA PRO A 213 -6.79 -29.10 8.40
C PRO A 213 -8.06 -29.83 8.88
N GLY A 214 -8.10 -31.14 8.71
CA GLY A 214 -9.30 -31.98 8.89
C GLY A 214 -10.18 -32.12 7.64
N SER A 215 -10.07 -31.25 6.64
CA SER A 215 -10.88 -31.38 5.41
C SER A 215 -10.54 -32.67 4.65
N PRO A 216 -11.56 -33.42 4.16
CA PRO A 216 -11.36 -34.62 3.36
C PRO A 216 -10.79 -34.28 1.99
N ILE A 217 -9.85 -35.11 1.52
CA ILE A 217 -9.22 -35.01 0.21
C ILE A 217 -9.15 -36.38 -0.48
N ARG A 218 -8.80 -36.38 -1.76
CA ARG A 218 -8.40 -37.57 -2.52
C ARG A 218 -7.06 -37.32 -3.21
N VAL A 219 -6.26 -38.35 -3.43
CA VAL A 219 -5.01 -38.29 -4.19
C VAL A 219 -5.11 -39.24 -5.37
N LEU A 220 -4.65 -38.80 -6.54
CA LEU A 220 -4.56 -39.66 -7.74
C LEU A 220 -3.11 -39.69 -8.22
N GLY A 221 -2.48 -40.87 -8.17
CA GLY A 221 -1.04 -41.03 -8.37
C GLY A 221 -0.61 -42.28 -9.13
N HIS A 222 0.70 -42.51 -9.12
CA HIS A 222 1.37 -43.60 -9.85
C HIS A 222 2.42 -44.33 -8.96
N PRO A 223 2.07 -44.77 -7.73
CA PRO A 223 3.02 -45.37 -6.80
C PRO A 223 3.59 -46.67 -7.36
N ASN A 224 4.92 -46.72 -7.54
CA ASN A 224 5.64 -47.84 -8.12
C ASN A 224 5.03 -48.35 -9.45
N ASN A 225 4.65 -47.42 -10.32
CA ASN A 225 4.03 -47.64 -11.64
C ASN A 225 2.59 -48.23 -11.63
N HIS A 226 1.92 -48.36 -10.48
CA HIS A 226 0.48 -48.68 -10.46
C HIS A 226 -0.31 -47.45 -10.90
N PHE A 227 -0.77 -47.38 -12.16
CA PHE A 227 -1.27 -46.12 -12.71
C PHE A 227 -2.70 -45.82 -12.28
N PHE A 228 -2.94 -44.56 -11.93
CA PHE A 228 -4.25 -44.08 -11.48
C PHE A 228 -4.69 -44.78 -10.19
N HIS A 229 -3.73 -44.99 -9.28
CA HIS A 229 -3.99 -45.37 -7.90
C HIS A 229 -4.67 -44.20 -7.18
N PHE A 230 -5.82 -44.46 -6.58
CA PHE A 230 -6.68 -43.47 -5.95
C PHE A 230 -6.79 -43.78 -4.46
N SER A 231 -6.43 -42.83 -3.62
CA SER A 231 -6.46 -42.95 -2.16
C SER A 231 -7.20 -41.76 -1.54
N ASP A 232 -7.77 -41.98 -0.35
CA ASP A 232 -8.45 -40.96 0.42
C ASP A 232 -7.69 -40.62 1.72
N GLY A 233 -8.12 -39.54 2.36
CA GLY A 233 -7.57 -39.07 3.62
C GLY A 233 -8.00 -37.63 3.91
N ILE A 234 -7.26 -36.97 4.80
CA ILE A 234 -7.50 -35.59 5.21
C ILE A 234 -6.23 -34.75 5.07
N ILE A 235 -6.38 -33.43 5.07
CA ILE A 235 -5.28 -32.50 5.31
C ILE A 235 -4.90 -32.54 6.80
N SER A 236 -3.67 -32.95 7.12
CA SER A 236 -3.21 -33.06 8.51
C SER A 236 -2.84 -31.70 9.10
N ARG A 237 -2.06 -30.89 8.35
CA ARG A 237 -1.69 -29.52 8.74
C ARG A 237 -1.02 -28.77 7.58
N TYR A 238 -1.03 -27.43 7.68
CA TYR A 238 -0.08 -26.57 6.98
C TYR A 238 1.05 -26.17 7.94
N PHE A 239 2.28 -26.05 7.45
CA PHE A 239 3.41 -25.55 8.24
C PHE A 239 4.47 -24.90 7.36
N PRO A 240 5.24 -23.93 7.90
CA PRO A 240 6.37 -23.35 7.20
C PRO A 240 7.62 -24.24 7.34
N GLU A 241 8.33 -24.43 6.24
CA GLU A 241 9.65 -25.08 6.18
C GLU A 241 10.69 -24.06 5.71
N GLN A 242 11.87 -24.02 6.33
CA GLN A 242 12.94 -23.08 5.99
C GLN A 242 13.94 -23.73 5.03
N GLY A 243 13.85 -23.40 3.74
CA GLY A 243 14.76 -23.93 2.71
C GLY A 243 15.90 -22.96 2.34
N PRO A 244 16.90 -23.41 1.54
CA PRO A 244 18.00 -22.57 1.03
C PRO A 244 17.60 -21.40 0.12
N LYS A 245 16.31 -21.25 -0.18
CA LYS A 245 15.71 -20.11 -0.90
C LYS A 245 14.57 -19.46 -0.10
N GLY A 246 14.64 -19.57 1.22
CA GLY A 246 13.70 -18.98 2.18
C GLY A 246 12.55 -19.91 2.60
N ARG A 247 11.68 -19.38 3.45
CA ARG A 247 10.51 -20.05 4.03
C ARG A 247 9.49 -20.43 2.95
N THR A 248 9.05 -21.69 2.89
CA THR A 248 7.92 -22.14 2.05
C THR A 248 6.79 -22.69 2.91
N GLU A 249 5.55 -22.56 2.45
CA GLU A 249 4.42 -23.30 3.01
C GLU A 249 4.45 -24.75 2.49
N VAL A 250 4.28 -25.71 3.39
CA VAL A 250 4.18 -27.15 3.12
C VAL A 250 2.86 -27.67 3.68
N MET A 251 2.16 -28.47 2.88
CA MET A 251 0.94 -29.15 3.28
C MET A 251 1.26 -30.61 3.61
N SER A 252 0.81 -31.10 4.76
CA SER A 252 0.84 -32.53 5.11
C SER A 252 -0.57 -33.12 4.97
N ILE A 253 -0.67 -34.33 4.44
CA ILE A 253 -1.92 -35.10 4.32
C ILE A 253 -1.78 -36.49 4.96
N THR A 254 -2.89 -37.19 5.18
CA THR A 254 -2.85 -38.61 5.63
C THR A 254 -2.89 -39.61 4.48
N ALA A 255 -3.47 -39.25 3.33
CA ALA A 255 -3.66 -40.14 2.19
C ALA A 255 -2.36 -40.74 1.64
N ASP A 256 -2.41 -42.00 1.21
CA ASP A 256 -1.23 -42.74 0.76
C ASP A 256 -0.81 -42.39 -0.67
N PHE A 257 0.50 -42.19 -0.84
CA PHE A 257 1.18 -42.11 -2.12
C PHE A 257 2.60 -42.64 -1.99
N GLY A 258 3.22 -42.97 -3.13
CA GLY A 258 4.59 -43.51 -3.19
C GLY A 258 5.38 -42.97 -4.38
N ARG A 259 6.65 -43.38 -4.48
CA ARG A 259 7.56 -43.04 -5.59
C ARG A 259 6.86 -43.20 -6.95
N GLY A 260 6.90 -42.14 -7.76
CA GLY A 260 6.16 -42.05 -9.03
C GLY A 260 4.92 -41.15 -8.96
N SER A 261 4.44 -40.79 -7.76
CA SER A 261 3.25 -39.95 -7.59
C SER A 261 3.52 -38.45 -7.55
N SER A 262 4.79 -38.01 -7.48
CA SER A 262 5.20 -36.59 -7.45
C SER A 262 4.60 -35.82 -8.65
N GLY A 263 3.83 -34.77 -8.37
CA GLY A 263 3.07 -33.99 -9.35
C GLY A 263 1.64 -34.47 -9.60
N GLY A 264 1.24 -35.64 -9.08
CA GLY A 264 -0.15 -36.10 -9.07
C GLY A 264 -1.03 -35.19 -8.18
N PRO A 265 -2.30 -34.94 -8.57
CA PRO A 265 -3.14 -33.98 -7.88
C PRO A 265 -3.66 -34.49 -6.54
N ILE A 266 -3.92 -33.52 -5.68
CA ILE A 266 -4.68 -33.65 -4.44
C ILE A 266 -5.97 -32.87 -4.68
N LEU A 267 -7.10 -33.52 -4.44
CA LEU A 267 -8.43 -33.07 -4.82
C LEU A 267 -9.31 -32.87 -3.58
N ASP A 268 -10.14 -31.84 -3.58
CA ASP A 268 -11.32 -31.80 -2.72
C ASP A 268 -12.45 -32.70 -3.26
N LEU A 269 -13.56 -32.81 -2.52
CA LEU A 269 -14.68 -33.66 -2.91
C LEU A 269 -15.43 -33.16 -4.16
N ALA A 270 -15.32 -31.88 -4.52
CA ALA A 270 -15.84 -31.34 -5.78
C ALA A 270 -14.89 -31.56 -6.98
N GLY A 271 -13.68 -32.08 -6.74
CA GLY A 271 -12.68 -32.37 -7.77
C GLY A 271 -11.80 -31.19 -8.16
N ASN A 272 -11.77 -30.12 -7.36
CA ASN A 272 -10.79 -29.05 -7.56
C ASN A 272 -9.40 -29.50 -7.10
N VAL A 273 -8.36 -29.11 -7.84
CA VAL A 273 -6.96 -29.33 -7.44
C VAL A 273 -6.62 -28.40 -6.28
N VAL A 274 -6.51 -28.93 -5.08
CA VAL A 274 -6.13 -28.21 -3.84
C VAL A 274 -4.63 -28.29 -3.54
N GLY A 275 -3.91 -29.15 -4.25
CA GLY A 275 -2.45 -29.26 -4.21
C GLY A 275 -1.90 -30.32 -5.15
N ILE A 276 -0.59 -30.53 -5.11
CA ILE A 276 0.09 -31.66 -5.76
C ILE A 276 1.02 -32.38 -4.78
N VAL A 277 1.16 -33.69 -4.94
CA VAL A 277 2.15 -34.51 -4.23
C VAL A 277 3.56 -33.98 -4.51
N SER A 278 4.44 -33.94 -3.51
CA SER A 278 5.88 -33.61 -3.68
C SER A 278 6.77 -34.78 -3.22
N ARG A 279 6.77 -35.08 -1.91
CA ARG A 279 7.73 -36.00 -1.28
C ARG A 279 7.19 -36.65 -0.01
N THR A 280 7.81 -37.75 0.42
CA THR A 280 7.67 -38.25 1.79
C THR A 280 8.81 -37.75 2.67
N SER A 281 8.61 -37.76 3.99
CA SER A 281 9.67 -37.57 4.98
C SER A 281 9.48 -38.55 6.13
N SER A 282 10.49 -39.37 6.41
CA SER A 282 10.43 -40.43 7.42
C SER A 282 10.95 -39.93 8.77
N LEU A 283 10.24 -40.26 9.84
CA LEU A 283 10.67 -40.10 11.23
C LEU A 283 11.16 -41.46 11.75
N TYR A 284 12.41 -41.52 12.21
CA TYR A 284 13.04 -42.71 12.81
C TYR A 284 13.28 -42.49 14.30
N TYR A 285 13.25 -43.56 15.10
CA TYR A 285 13.58 -43.46 16.54
C TYR A 285 15.05 -43.13 16.76
N ARG A 286 15.95 -43.75 15.98
CA ARG A 286 17.36 -43.38 15.90
C ARG A 286 17.74 -43.08 14.46
N GLN A 287 18.31 -41.90 14.26
CA GLN A 287 18.86 -41.46 12.99
C GLN A 287 20.25 -40.89 13.23
N THR A 288 21.27 -41.56 12.71
CA THR A 288 22.67 -41.10 12.70
C THR A 288 23.14 -40.98 11.25
N GLU A 289 24.31 -40.39 11.04
CA GLU A 289 24.92 -40.41 9.72
C GLU A 289 25.12 -41.87 9.25
N GLY A 290 24.64 -42.20 8.05
CA GLY A 290 24.64 -43.55 7.50
C GLY A 290 23.64 -44.57 8.09
N LYS A 291 22.91 -44.29 9.19
CA LYS A 291 22.02 -45.28 9.84
C LYS A 291 20.64 -44.74 10.19
N GLN A 292 19.60 -45.50 9.83
CA GLN A 292 18.19 -45.22 10.12
C GLN A 292 17.56 -46.46 10.76
N GLU A 293 17.13 -46.35 12.02
CA GLU A 293 16.59 -47.48 12.79
C GLU A 293 15.18 -47.17 13.32
N ASN A 294 14.31 -48.18 13.28
CA ASN A 294 12.94 -48.16 13.82
C ASN A 294 12.10 -46.98 13.31
N LEU A 295 11.64 -47.09 12.06
CA LEU A 295 10.70 -46.15 11.43
C LEU A 295 9.44 -45.97 12.29
N GLN A 296 9.15 -44.73 12.68
CA GLN A 296 7.99 -44.37 13.51
C GLN A 296 6.82 -43.87 12.68
N MET A 297 7.08 -42.99 11.69
CA MET A 297 6.05 -42.35 10.89
C MET A 297 6.60 -41.92 9.52
N VAL A 298 5.75 -41.87 8.50
CA VAL A 298 6.06 -41.25 7.20
C VAL A 298 5.11 -40.08 6.96
N PHE A 299 5.64 -38.86 7.01
CA PHE A 299 4.92 -37.64 6.63
C PHE A 299 4.76 -37.58 5.11
N LYS A 300 3.55 -37.26 4.64
CA LYS A 300 3.19 -37.17 3.22
C LYS A 300 3.09 -35.69 2.84
N LEU A 301 4.16 -35.15 2.26
CA LEU A 301 4.39 -33.71 2.08
C LEU A 301 4.10 -33.24 0.64
N CYS A 302 3.38 -32.12 0.56
CA CYS A 302 2.67 -31.69 -0.64
C CYS A 302 2.78 -30.18 -0.86
N VAL A 303 2.65 -29.76 -2.11
CA VAL A 303 2.54 -28.35 -2.50
C VAL A 303 1.07 -27.94 -2.46
N ALA A 304 0.75 -26.85 -1.76
CA ALA A 304 -0.61 -26.32 -1.61
C ALA A 304 -1.04 -25.44 -2.81
N SER A 305 -2.36 -25.26 -3.01
CA SER A 305 -2.90 -24.38 -4.05
C SER A 305 -2.41 -22.92 -3.94
N SER A 306 -2.19 -22.43 -2.72
CA SER A 306 -1.53 -21.14 -2.42
C SER A 306 -0.18 -21.02 -3.13
N SER A 307 0.68 -22.03 -2.94
CA SER A 307 2.00 -22.12 -3.56
C SER A 307 1.92 -22.27 -5.08
N ILE A 308 0.98 -23.06 -5.61
CA ILE A 308 0.72 -23.17 -7.06
C ILE A 308 0.34 -21.79 -7.65
N ARG A 309 -0.49 -21.02 -6.94
CA ARG A 309 -0.95 -19.68 -7.36
C ARG A 309 0.16 -18.63 -7.46
N THR A 310 1.33 -18.86 -6.86
CA THR A 310 2.50 -17.99 -7.05
C THR A 310 3.05 -17.97 -8.48
N LEU A 311 2.79 -19.03 -9.28
CA LEU A 311 3.21 -19.10 -10.68
C LEU A 311 2.20 -18.47 -11.66
N ILE A 312 1.00 -18.12 -11.19
CA ILE A 312 -0.13 -17.69 -12.02
C ILE A 312 -0.22 -16.16 -11.97
N GLY A 313 -0.01 -15.53 -13.11
CA GLY A 313 0.27 -14.10 -13.20
C GLY A 313 -0.92 -13.16 -13.01
N LYS A 314 -1.38 -12.95 -11.77
CA LYS A 314 -1.82 -11.62 -11.30
C LYS A 314 -1.43 -11.38 -9.85
N PRO A 315 -0.33 -10.66 -9.55
CA PRO A 315 -0.25 -9.97 -8.27
C PRO A 315 -1.40 -8.97 -8.22
N ASN A 316 -2.25 -9.04 -7.19
CA ASN A 316 -3.21 -7.98 -6.95
C ASN A 316 -2.40 -6.71 -6.62
N PRO A 317 -2.44 -5.63 -7.44
CA PRO A 317 -1.58 -4.47 -7.21
C PRO A 317 -1.85 -3.85 -5.84
N VAL A 318 -3.09 -3.92 -5.34
CA VAL A 318 -3.47 -3.44 -4.00
C VAL A 318 -2.80 -4.24 -2.87
N VAL A 319 -2.48 -5.52 -3.08
CA VAL A 319 -1.75 -6.35 -2.12
C VAL A 319 -0.26 -5.99 -2.15
N ALA A 320 0.36 -5.95 -3.33
CA ALA A 320 1.76 -5.54 -3.47
C ALA A 320 2.02 -4.13 -2.89
N LEU A 321 1.09 -3.19 -3.11
CA LEU A 321 1.14 -1.85 -2.52
C LEU A 321 0.95 -1.87 -0.99
N LYS A 322 0.09 -2.74 -0.44
CA LYS A 322 -0.03 -2.94 1.02
C LYS A 322 1.26 -3.50 1.63
N ASP A 323 1.92 -4.47 0.97
CA ASP A 323 3.18 -5.07 1.44
C ASP A 323 4.34 -4.05 1.44
N LEU A 324 4.31 -3.12 0.49
CA LEU A 324 5.16 -1.93 0.46
C LEU A 324 4.81 -0.89 1.54
N GLY A 325 3.60 -0.93 2.13
CA GLY A 325 3.15 -0.03 3.18
C GLY A 325 2.32 1.17 2.70
N ALA A 326 1.61 1.05 1.57
CA ALA A 326 0.73 2.11 1.06
C ALA A 326 -0.52 2.31 1.94
N SER A 327 -0.88 3.58 2.16
CA SER A 327 -2.25 3.95 2.55
C SER A 327 -3.11 4.08 1.30
N ILE A 328 -4.29 3.44 1.28
CA ILE A 328 -5.10 3.26 0.08
C ILE A 328 -6.53 3.75 0.32
N SER A 329 -6.96 4.73 -0.47
CA SER A 329 -8.32 5.29 -0.48
C SER A 329 -9.16 4.66 -1.60
N ARG A 330 -10.38 4.25 -1.25
CA ARG A 330 -11.33 3.59 -2.15
C ARG A 330 -12.60 4.41 -2.29
N ARG A 331 -13.20 4.44 -3.47
CA ARG A 331 -14.55 4.96 -3.69
C ARG A 331 -15.54 4.04 -2.97
N ARG A 332 -16.40 4.59 -2.10
CA ARG A 332 -17.52 3.84 -1.53
C ARG A 332 -18.47 3.40 -2.66
N PRO A 333 -19.06 2.19 -2.62
CA PRO A 333 -20.17 1.86 -3.50
C PRO A 333 -21.28 2.90 -3.32
N GLN A 334 -21.81 3.44 -4.43
CA GLN A 334 -23.04 4.24 -4.37
C GLN A 334 -24.22 3.29 -4.25
N THR A 335 -24.70 3.10 -3.02
CA THR A 335 -26.05 2.59 -2.79
C THR A 335 -27.03 3.69 -3.19
N ASN A 336 -27.71 3.54 -4.32
CA ASN A 336 -28.87 4.36 -4.62
C ASN A 336 -29.94 4.06 -3.56
N ARG A 337 -30.10 4.97 -2.61
CA ARG A 337 -31.34 5.14 -1.85
C ARG A 337 -31.90 6.51 -2.23
N THR A 338 -33.00 6.48 -2.96
CA THR A 338 -34.07 7.43 -2.78
C THR A 338 -34.70 7.23 -1.38
N ASP A 339 -35.61 8.14 -1.03
CA ASP A 339 -36.60 8.00 0.03
C ASP A 339 -36.11 8.29 1.48
N GLU A 340 -37.02 8.87 2.25
CA GLU A 340 -36.75 9.63 3.49
C GLU A 340 -36.71 8.78 4.77
N PRO A 341 -36.16 9.31 5.88
CA PRO A 341 -36.12 8.58 7.15
C PRO A 341 -37.39 8.74 7.99
N THR A 342 -38.15 7.66 8.17
CA THR A 342 -39.11 7.52 9.27
C THR A 342 -38.51 6.74 10.44
N LEU A 343 -38.89 7.07 11.68
CA LEU A 343 -38.44 6.36 12.88
C LEU A 343 -39.45 5.27 13.29
N SER A 344 -39.03 4.00 13.24
CA SER A 344 -39.47 2.97 14.21
C SER A 344 -38.72 1.63 14.01
N ASP A 345 -37.91 1.26 15.01
CA ASP A 345 -37.72 -0.09 15.58
C ASP A 345 -37.33 -1.34 14.73
N VAL A 346 -37.09 -2.40 15.49
CA VAL A 346 -36.81 -3.81 15.13
C VAL A 346 -35.41 -4.09 14.56
N ALA A 347 -34.66 -4.94 15.29
CA ALA A 347 -33.37 -5.44 14.86
C ALA A 347 -33.52 -6.57 13.83
N VAL A 348 -32.86 -6.40 12.67
CA VAL A 348 -32.67 -7.44 11.65
C VAL A 348 -31.15 -7.63 11.46
N PRO A 349 -30.63 -8.87 11.29
CA PRO A 349 -29.19 -9.10 11.18
C PRO A 349 -28.56 -8.31 10.02
N ARG A 350 -27.37 -7.76 10.24
CA ARG A 350 -26.59 -7.11 9.17
C ARG A 350 -26.13 -8.18 8.16
N ASP A 351 -26.68 -8.12 6.96
CA ASP A 351 -26.15 -8.83 5.79
C ASP A 351 -24.69 -8.43 5.56
N THR A 352 -23.79 -9.41 5.62
CA THR A 352 -22.34 -9.25 5.45
C THR A 352 -21.85 -9.56 4.02
N SER A 353 -22.76 -9.83 3.08
CA SER A 353 -22.43 -10.33 1.73
C SER A 353 -21.86 -9.30 0.74
N SER A 354 -21.94 -8.00 1.04
CA SER A 354 -21.66 -6.92 0.07
C SER A 354 -20.21 -6.45 -0.05
N ASP A 355 -19.23 -7.13 0.59
CA ASP A 355 -17.82 -6.67 0.66
C ASP A 355 -17.00 -6.92 -0.63
N LYS A 356 -17.48 -6.39 -1.77
CA LYS A 356 -16.65 -6.14 -2.95
C LYS A 356 -15.81 -4.90 -2.67
N PRO A 357 -14.47 -5.02 -2.46
CA PRO A 357 -13.69 -3.92 -1.92
C PRO A 357 -13.53 -2.80 -2.97
N GLY A 358 -14.16 -1.65 -2.73
CA GLY A 358 -14.42 -0.58 -3.70
C GLY A 358 -13.19 -0.04 -4.46
N GLU A 359 -13.44 0.58 -5.61
CA GLU A 359 -12.41 1.00 -6.56
C GLU A 359 -11.34 1.92 -5.95
N VAL A 360 -10.05 1.62 -6.20
CA VAL A 360 -8.93 2.40 -5.66
C VAL A 360 -8.78 3.70 -6.44
N ILE A 361 -8.99 4.82 -5.74
CA ILE A 361 -8.93 6.18 -6.30
C ILE A 361 -7.78 7.02 -5.71
N GLY A 362 -7.22 6.61 -4.57
CA GLY A 362 -6.10 7.33 -3.94
C GLY A 362 -5.06 6.38 -3.34
N ILE A 363 -3.78 6.72 -3.53
CA ILE A 363 -2.64 6.03 -2.92
C ILE A 363 -1.72 7.08 -2.27
N ARG A 364 -1.32 6.82 -1.02
CA ARG A 364 -0.21 7.53 -0.38
C ARG A 364 0.91 6.55 -0.04
N LEU A 365 2.07 6.84 -0.62
CA LEU A 365 3.37 6.19 -0.45
C LEU A 365 4.41 7.23 0.01
N SER A 366 3.98 8.30 0.66
CA SER A 366 4.84 9.37 1.18
C SER A 366 5.80 8.85 2.26
N HIS A 367 7.05 9.32 2.26
CA HIS A 367 8.16 8.90 3.15
C HIS A 367 8.51 7.40 3.08
N ASN A 368 8.07 6.69 2.05
CA ASN A 368 8.23 5.26 1.92
C ASN A 368 9.64 4.90 1.38
N LYS A 369 10.43 4.17 2.16
CA LYS A 369 11.78 3.71 1.77
C LYS A 369 11.80 2.36 1.03
N LYS A 370 10.65 1.66 0.93
CA LYS A 370 10.52 0.36 0.22
C LYS A 370 10.12 0.51 -1.25
N ILE A 371 9.46 1.61 -1.63
CA ILE A 371 9.05 1.82 -3.03
C ILE A 371 10.29 2.06 -3.92
N THR A 372 10.32 1.35 -5.04
CA THR A 372 11.36 1.40 -6.07
C THR A 372 10.73 1.41 -7.45
N ASP A 373 11.52 1.59 -8.51
CA ASP A 373 11.04 1.56 -9.90
C ASP A 373 10.27 0.28 -10.23
N ALA A 374 10.78 -0.88 -9.78
CA ALA A 374 10.11 -2.18 -9.91
C ALA A 374 8.76 -2.24 -9.15
N GLY A 375 8.61 -1.49 -8.05
CA GLY A 375 7.35 -1.38 -7.32
C GLY A 375 6.33 -0.47 -8.02
N LEU A 376 6.78 0.58 -8.72
CA LEU A 376 5.91 1.49 -9.48
C LEU A 376 5.27 0.82 -10.70
N VAL A 377 5.86 -0.26 -11.23
CA VAL A 377 5.27 -1.13 -12.27
C VAL A 377 3.82 -1.53 -11.94
N HIS A 378 3.51 -1.76 -10.66
CA HIS A 378 2.19 -2.19 -10.21
C HIS A 378 1.12 -1.09 -10.25
N LEU A 379 1.49 0.18 -10.37
CA LEU A 379 0.53 1.28 -10.43
C LEU A 379 -0.23 1.34 -11.76
N LYS A 380 0.40 0.95 -12.88
CA LYS A 380 -0.15 1.10 -14.24
C LYS A 380 -1.53 0.45 -14.45
N GLU A 381 -1.84 -0.60 -13.70
CA GLU A 381 -3.11 -1.34 -13.75
C GLU A 381 -4.26 -0.57 -13.07
N LEU A 382 -3.95 0.49 -12.31
CA LEU A 382 -4.91 1.29 -11.56
C LEU A 382 -5.35 2.52 -12.37
N THR A 383 -5.82 2.32 -13.60
CA THR A 383 -6.17 3.38 -14.55
C THR A 383 -7.24 4.38 -14.06
N LYS A 384 -7.97 4.03 -12.99
CA LYS A 384 -8.97 4.87 -12.29
C LYS A 384 -8.38 5.68 -11.12
N LEU A 385 -7.07 5.64 -10.88
CA LEU A 385 -6.41 6.34 -9.78
C LEU A 385 -6.44 7.86 -10.01
N GLN A 386 -7.01 8.60 -9.05
CA GLN A 386 -7.16 10.05 -9.08
C GLN A 386 -6.09 10.78 -8.25
N THR A 387 -5.57 10.16 -7.19
CA THR A 387 -4.55 10.75 -6.31
C THR A 387 -3.37 9.80 -6.09
N LEU A 388 -2.16 10.30 -6.31
CA LEU A 388 -0.91 9.59 -6.02
C LEU A 388 0.07 10.50 -5.27
N ASP A 389 0.43 10.13 -4.06
CA ASP A 389 1.44 10.82 -3.24
C ASP A 389 2.67 9.94 -3.05
N LEU A 390 3.79 10.33 -3.66
CA LEU A 390 5.10 9.67 -3.58
C LEU A 390 6.14 10.55 -2.85
N SER A 391 5.71 11.63 -2.19
CA SER A 391 6.59 12.65 -1.61
C SER A 391 7.59 12.07 -0.61
N TYR A 392 8.82 12.56 -0.60
CA TYR A 392 9.92 12.07 0.27
C TYR A 392 10.32 10.59 0.11
N SER A 393 9.85 9.91 -0.95
CA SER A 393 10.31 8.56 -1.30
C SER A 393 11.49 8.64 -2.28
N THR A 394 12.65 8.14 -1.88
CA THR A 394 13.94 8.43 -2.55
C THR A 394 14.62 7.22 -3.18
N ASN A 395 13.92 6.09 -3.27
CA ASN A 395 14.45 4.82 -3.82
C ASN A 395 13.87 4.45 -5.20
N PHE A 396 13.21 5.40 -5.86
CA PHE A 396 12.78 5.31 -7.26
C PHE A 396 13.34 6.50 -8.08
N THR A 397 13.30 6.37 -9.40
CA THR A 397 13.91 7.25 -10.41
C THR A 397 12.94 7.48 -11.58
N ASP A 398 13.37 8.24 -12.59
CA ASP A 398 12.59 8.51 -13.80
C ASP A 398 12.14 7.22 -14.50
N ALA A 399 12.96 6.17 -14.44
CA ALA A 399 12.68 4.85 -15.00
C ALA A 399 11.44 4.18 -14.39
N GLY A 400 11.10 4.47 -13.12
CA GLY A 400 9.85 4.01 -12.51
C GLY A 400 8.65 4.91 -12.81
N LEU A 401 8.88 6.20 -13.06
CA LEU A 401 7.82 7.18 -13.32
C LEU A 401 7.17 6.98 -14.70
N VAL A 402 7.86 6.33 -15.65
CA VAL A 402 7.31 5.92 -16.95
C VAL A 402 6.01 5.10 -16.84
N HIS A 403 5.80 4.41 -15.72
CA HIS A 403 4.61 3.60 -15.45
C HIS A 403 3.36 4.43 -15.09
N LEU A 404 3.50 5.74 -14.83
CA LEU A 404 2.37 6.62 -14.56
C LEU A 404 1.64 7.09 -15.83
N LYS A 405 2.24 6.93 -17.03
CA LYS A 405 1.70 7.48 -18.29
C LYS A 405 0.30 6.96 -18.68
N GLU A 406 -0.07 5.77 -18.21
CA GLU A 406 -1.38 5.15 -18.44
C GLU A 406 -2.46 5.63 -17.45
N LEU A 407 -2.09 6.39 -16.40
CA LEU A 407 -2.98 6.82 -15.33
C LEU A 407 -3.73 8.10 -15.72
N THR A 408 -4.41 8.08 -16.86
CA THR A 408 -5.06 9.26 -17.46
C THR A 408 -6.20 9.84 -16.62
N ALA A 409 -6.67 9.12 -15.59
CA ALA A 409 -7.61 9.63 -14.58
C ALA A 409 -6.96 10.45 -13.44
N LEU A 410 -5.63 10.58 -13.41
CA LEU A 410 -4.89 11.19 -12.31
C LEU A 410 -5.13 12.72 -12.25
N GLN A 411 -5.64 13.18 -11.11
CA GLN A 411 -5.96 14.57 -10.81
C GLN A 411 -4.95 15.20 -9.85
N THR A 412 -4.34 14.42 -8.95
CA THR A 412 -3.34 14.90 -7.99
C THR A 412 -2.11 14.01 -8.02
N LEU A 413 -0.94 14.59 -8.28
CA LEU A 413 0.36 13.93 -8.21
C LEU A 413 1.31 14.72 -7.31
N LYS A 414 1.94 14.05 -6.35
CA LYS A 414 3.00 14.63 -5.51
C LYS A 414 4.29 13.83 -5.56
N LEU A 415 5.37 14.53 -5.86
CA LEU A 415 6.74 14.07 -6.08
C LEU A 415 7.75 14.94 -5.30
N GLY A 416 7.28 15.80 -4.38
CA GLY A 416 8.11 16.69 -3.59
C GLY A 416 9.18 15.92 -2.81
N ASN A 417 10.44 16.35 -2.93
CA ASN A 417 11.61 15.72 -2.30
C ASN A 417 11.86 14.25 -2.73
N THR A 418 11.54 13.89 -3.97
CA THR A 418 11.95 12.64 -4.63
C THR A 418 13.19 12.87 -5.52
N LYS A 419 13.73 11.81 -6.16
CA LYS A 419 14.89 11.87 -7.07
C LYS A 419 14.54 12.05 -8.56
N ILE A 420 13.28 12.39 -8.89
CA ILE A 420 12.82 12.56 -10.26
C ILE A 420 13.47 13.80 -10.92
N THR A 421 13.90 13.68 -12.17
CA THR A 421 14.49 14.76 -12.97
C THR A 421 13.51 15.30 -14.01
N ASP A 422 13.97 16.27 -14.80
CA ASP A 422 13.22 16.84 -15.93
C ASP A 422 12.76 15.75 -16.92
N ALA A 423 13.60 14.73 -17.16
CA ALA A 423 13.27 13.60 -18.04
C ALA A 423 12.07 12.79 -17.51
N GLY A 424 11.96 12.63 -16.18
CA GLY A 424 10.82 11.98 -15.55
C GLY A 424 9.53 12.78 -15.72
N LEU A 425 9.58 14.11 -15.58
CA LEU A 425 8.40 14.96 -15.86
C LEU A 425 7.89 14.84 -17.30
N GLY A 426 8.77 14.49 -18.25
CA GLY A 426 8.39 14.15 -19.62
C GLY A 426 7.35 13.04 -19.73
N HIS A 427 7.30 12.10 -18.78
CA HIS A 427 6.30 11.03 -18.73
C HIS A 427 4.90 11.50 -18.28
N LEU A 428 4.77 12.72 -17.73
CA LEU A 428 3.50 13.28 -17.27
C LEU A 428 2.69 13.95 -18.40
N LYS A 429 3.29 14.15 -19.58
CA LYS A 429 2.71 14.92 -20.68
C LYS A 429 1.27 14.51 -21.05
N GLY A 430 0.96 13.20 -21.03
CA GLY A 430 -0.36 12.68 -21.37
C GLY A 430 -1.44 12.82 -20.28
N LEU A 431 -1.08 13.28 -19.08
CA LEU A 431 -1.97 13.30 -17.90
C LEU A 431 -2.82 14.57 -17.86
N THR A 432 -3.54 14.88 -18.95
CA THR A 432 -4.30 16.13 -19.13
C THR A 432 -5.49 16.34 -18.19
N ASN A 433 -5.75 15.38 -17.28
CA ASN A 433 -6.69 15.55 -16.16
C ASN A 433 -6.03 16.04 -14.86
N LEU A 434 -4.72 16.27 -14.84
CA LEU A 434 -3.99 16.70 -13.66
C LEU A 434 -4.38 18.13 -13.24
N GLN A 435 -4.89 18.25 -12.02
CA GLN A 435 -5.32 19.50 -11.38
C GLN A 435 -4.32 19.98 -10.33
N THR A 436 -3.59 19.07 -9.68
CA THR A 436 -2.57 19.38 -8.66
C THR A 436 -1.25 18.68 -8.95
N LEU A 437 -0.16 19.45 -9.01
CA LEU A 437 1.21 18.92 -9.09
C LEU A 437 2.12 19.55 -8.04
N ASP A 438 2.83 18.70 -7.30
CA ASP A 438 3.99 19.06 -6.47
C ASP A 438 5.23 18.32 -7.00
N PRO A 439 6.08 18.95 -7.83
CA PRO A 439 7.23 18.33 -8.46
C PRO A 439 8.48 18.32 -7.54
N PRO A 440 9.55 17.61 -7.93
CA PRO A 440 10.81 17.60 -7.18
C PRO A 440 11.54 18.96 -7.20
N LYS A 441 12.28 19.26 -6.13
CA LYS A 441 13.12 20.47 -6.01
C LYS A 441 14.28 20.57 -7.02
N GLN A 442 14.66 19.46 -7.64
CA GLN A 442 15.81 19.42 -8.55
C GLN A 442 15.47 19.78 -10.01
N ILE A 443 14.18 19.95 -10.32
CA ILE A 443 13.63 20.29 -11.63
C ILE A 443 14.10 21.66 -12.12
N THR A 444 14.33 21.76 -13.43
CA THR A 444 14.73 22.96 -14.17
C THR A 444 13.67 23.35 -15.20
N ASP A 445 13.91 24.44 -15.93
CA ASP A 445 13.01 24.97 -16.96
C ASP A 445 12.68 23.94 -18.05
N ALA A 446 13.62 23.03 -18.34
CA ALA A 446 13.42 21.92 -19.27
C ALA A 446 12.33 20.94 -18.81
N GLY A 447 12.26 20.64 -17.51
CA GLY A 447 11.19 19.81 -16.93
C GLY A 447 9.84 20.51 -16.92
N LEU A 448 9.84 21.84 -16.75
CA LEU A 448 8.63 22.66 -16.77
C LEU A 448 8.01 22.76 -18.18
N ALA A 449 8.84 22.69 -19.23
CA ALA A 449 8.40 22.64 -20.63
C ALA A 449 7.45 21.46 -20.96
N HIS A 450 7.54 20.37 -20.20
CA HIS A 450 6.66 19.20 -20.37
C HIS A 450 5.22 19.43 -19.85
N LEU A 451 5.00 20.45 -18.99
CA LEU A 451 3.70 20.69 -18.36
C LEU A 451 2.75 21.58 -19.19
N LYS A 452 3.24 22.19 -20.29
CA LYS A 452 2.51 23.19 -21.10
C LYS A 452 1.15 22.75 -21.67
N GLU A 453 0.93 21.44 -21.77
CA GLU A 453 -0.32 20.83 -22.29
C GLU A 453 -1.29 20.39 -21.18
N LEU A 454 -0.92 20.53 -19.89
CA LEU A 454 -1.74 20.17 -18.73
C LEU A 454 -2.73 21.28 -18.37
N ASN A 455 -3.57 21.68 -19.33
CA ASN A 455 -4.42 22.87 -19.25
C ASN A 455 -5.48 22.87 -18.13
N LYS A 456 -5.73 21.73 -17.45
CA LYS A 456 -6.60 21.62 -16.27
C LYS A 456 -5.87 21.87 -14.93
N LEU A 457 -4.58 22.18 -14.94
CA LEU A 457 -3.79 22.39 -13.74
C LEU A 457 -4.28 23.63 -12.97
N GLN A 458 -4.72 23.43 -11.74
CA GLN A 458 -5.25 24.45 -10.83
C GLN A 458 -4.25 24.81 -9.73
N HIS A 459 -3.44 23.86 -9.27
CA HIS A 459 -2.46 24.07 -8.21
C HIS A 459 -1.08 23.53 -8.63
N LEU A 460 -0.11 24.44 -8.78
CA LEU A 460 1.27 24.13 -9.11
C LEU A 460 2.21 24.63 -8.01
N SER A 461 2.91 23.70 -7.36
CA SER A 461 4.06 24.01 -6.52
C SER A 461 5.32 24.04 -7.39
N LEU A 462 6.19 25.03 -7.19
CA LEU A 462 7.57 25.06 -7.68
C LEU A 462 8.53 25.39 -6.53
N TYR A 463 8.13 25.04 -5.29
CA TYR A 463 8.82 25.36 -4.05
C TYR A 463 10.28 24.86 -4.04
N GLN A 464 11.22 25.79 -3.93
CA GLN A 464 12.68 25.54 -3.94
C GLN A 464 13.16 24.74 -5.17
N THR A 465 12.53 24.95 -6.33
CA THR A 465 12.98 24.41 -7.63
C THR A 465 14.04 25.31 -8.27
N LYS A 466 14.75 24.80 -9.30
CA LYS A 466 15.77 25.57 -10.04
C LYS A 466 15.18 26.44 -11.17
N ILE A 467 13.86 26.64 -11.18
CA ILE A 467 13.14 27.38 -12.23
C ILE A 467 13.62 28.84 -12.30
N THR A 468 13.77 29.31 -13.53
CA THR A 468 14.08 30.69 -13.92
C THR A 468 12.91 31.28 -14.73
N ASP A 469 13.06 32.51 -15.20
CA ASP A 469 12.10 33.17 -16.08
C ASP A 469 11.81 32.37 -17.36
N ALA A 470 12.82 31.67 -17.89
CA ALA A 470 12.69 30.83 -19.09
C ALA A 470 11.68 29.69 -18.91
N GLY A 471 11.57 29.12 -17.69
CA GLY A 471 10.59 28.09 -17.39
C GLY A 471 9.16 28.64 -17.30
N LEU A 472 8.98 29.87 -16.81
CA LEU A 472 7.65 30.48 -16.66
C LEU A 472 6.96 30.77 -17.99
N VAL A 473 7.71 30.88 -19.10
CA VAL A 473 7.17 30.91 -20.48
C VAL A 473 6.15 29.79 -20.70
N HIS A 474 6.41 28.60 -20.15
CA HIS A 474 5.59 27.40 -20.34
C HIS A 474 4.29 27.40 -19.51
N LEU A 475 4.15 28.31 -18.54
CA LEU A 475 2.91 28.45 -17.76
C LEU A 475 1.85 29.31 -18.44
N LYS A 476 2.21 30.13 -19.45
CA LYS A 476 1.33 31.12 -20.09
C LYS A 476 -0.02 30.57 -20.58
N GLY A 477 -0.07 29.28 -20.97
CA GLY A 477 -1.29 28.60 -21.43
C GLY A 477 -2.13 27.94 -20.32
N LEU A 478 -1.65 27.89 -19.08
CA LEU A 478 -2.31 27.18 -17.97
C LEU A 478 -3.30 28.09 -17.23
N THR A 479 -4.24 28.70 -17.97
CA THR A 479 -5.16 29.74 -17.49
C THR A 479 -6.13 29.29 -16.39
N ASN A 480 -6.23 27.98 -16.11
CA ASN A 480 -6.98 27.43 -14.97
C ASN A 480 -6.20 27.47 -13.64
N LEU A 481 -4.94 27.92 -13.61
CA LEU A 481 -4.14 28.03 -12.38
C LEU A 481 -4.80 28.97 -11.36
N GLN A 482 -5.14 28.41 -10.20
CA GLN A 482 -5.66 29.09 -9.01
C GLN A 482 -4.59 29.23 -7.92
N THR A 483 -3.53 28.43 -7.96
CA THR A 483 -2.42 28.48 -7.00
C THR A 483 -1.07 28.24 -7.68
N LEU A 484 -0.14 29.16 -7.48
CA LEU A 484 1.24 29.06 -7.96
C LEU A 484 2.23 29.41 -6.84
N ASN A 485 3.15 28.51 -6.52
CA ASN A 485 4.16 28.72 -5.49
C ASN A 485 5.58 28.75 -6.05
N LEU A 486 6.12 29.94 -6.28
CA LEU A 486 7.47 30.22 -6.76
C LEU A 486 8.47 30.45 -5.61
N HIS A 487 8.15 30.07 -4.37
CA HIS A 487 9.01 30.30 -3.22
C HIS A 487 10.41 29.70 -3.42
N GLY A 488 11.46 30.51 -3.24
CA GLY A 488 12.84 30.04 -3.34
C GLY A 488 13.28 29.60 -4.74
N THR A 489 12.64 30.11 -5.79
CA THR A 489 13.05 29.93 -7.20
C THR A 489 14.00 31.05 -7.65
N LYS A 490 14.56 30.93 -8.86
CA LYS A 490 15.40 31.97 -9.51
C LYS A 490 14.59 32.83 -10.48
N VAL A 491 13.30 33.00 -10.22
CA VAL A 491 12.43 33.91 -10.99
C VAL A 491 12.77 35.35 -10.64
N THR A 492 12.85 36.19 -11.67
CA THR A 492 13.00 37.64 -11.61
C THR A 492 11.73 38.32 -12.13
N ASP A 493 11.76 39.65 -12.22
CA ASP A 493 10.63 40.45 -12.70
C ASP A 493 10.23 40.10 -14.14
N ALA A 494 11.19 39.72 -15.00
CA ALA A 494 10.91 39.31 -16.37
C ALA A 494 10.01 38.06 -16.44
N GLY A 495 10.19 37.09 -15.55
CA GLY A 495 9.38 35.88 -15.49
C GLY A 495 7.95 36.13 -15.03
N LEU A 496 7.72 37.14 -14.18
CA LEU A 496 6.36 37.53 -13.77
C LEU A 496 5.53 38.05 -14.95
N GLY A 497 6.18 38.61 -15.99
CA GLY A 497 5.52 39.02 -17.23
C GLY A 497 4.78 37.88 -17.95
N HIS A 498 5.19 36.62 -17.74
CA HIS A 498 4.50 35.45 -18.27
C HIS A 498 3.22 35.06 -17.50
N LEU A 499 3.05 35.56 -16.28
CA LEU A 499 1.90 35.25 -15.42
C LEU A 499 0.67 36.16 -15.69
N LYS A 500 0.82 37.26 -16.42
CA LYS A 500 -0.24 38.26 -16.68
C LYS A 500 -1.55 37.70 -17.27
N GLY A 501 -1.50 36.54 -17.95
CA GLY A 501 -2.67 35.86 -18.49
C GLY A 501 -3.40 34.91 -17.53
N LEU A 502 -2.88 34.69 -16.31
CA LEU A 502 -3.40 33.73 -15.34
C LEU A 502 -4.48 34.35 -14.43
N THR A 503 -5.50 34.98 -15.02
CA THR A 503 -6.48 35.82 -14.29
C THR A 503 -7.31 35.07 -13.24
N ASN A 504 -7.36 33.74 -13.29
CA ASN A 504 -7.97 32.89 -12.26
C ASN A 504 -7.10 32.67 -11.01
N LEU A 505 -5.88 33.23 -10.95
CA LEU A 505 -4.92 32.97 -9.88
C LEU A 505 -5.39 33.58 -8.55
N GLN A 506 -5.66 32.71 -7.58
CA GLN A 506 -6.17 33.09 -6.26
C GLN A 506 -5.07 33.14 -5.19
N SER A 507 -3.96 32.42 -5.41
CA SER A 507 -2.84 32.32 -4.46
C SER A 507 -1.50 32.33 -5.19
N LEU A 508 -0.65 33.32 -4.86
CA LEU A 508 0.70 33.47 -5.39
C LEU A 508 1.71 33.61 -4.26
N SER A 509 2.84 32.90 -4.38
CA SER A 509 3.97 33.00 -3.45
C SER A 509 5.26 33.24 -4.23
N LEU A 510 5.83 34.44 -4.05
CA LEU A 510 7.11 34.90 -4.60
C LEU A 510 8.23 34.91 -3.54
N SER A 511 7.91 34.49 -2.31
CA SER A 511 8.78 34.56 -1.15
C SER A 511 10.17 33.91 -1.36
N GLY A 512 11.25 34.68 -1.21
CA GLY A 512 12.62 34.18 -1.46
C GLY A 512 12.98 33.96 -2.93
N SER A 513 12.21 34.51 -3.88
CA SER A 513 12.64 34.65 -5.28
C SER A 513 13.45 35.95 -5.50
N GLN A 514 13.85 36.23 -6.74
CA GLN A 514 14.69 37.37 -7.12
C GLN A 514 13.89 38.53 -7.76
N THR A 515 12.61 38.65 -7.40
CA THR A 515 11.68 39.69 -7.87
C THR A 515 11.79 40.98 -7.05
N THR A 516 11.59 42.12 -7.71
CA THR A 516 11.64 43.49 -7.15
C THR A 516 10.37 44.26 -7.50
N ASP A 517 10.24 45.50 -7.02
CA ASP A 517 9.05 46.34 -7.22
C ASP A 517 8.60 46.44 -8.68
N ALA A 518 9.54 46.41 -9.64
CA ALA A 518 9.24 46.45 -11.08
C ALA A 518 8.40 45.26 -11.56
N GLY A 519 8.53 44.08 -10.93
CA GLY A 519 7.80 42.87 -11.32
C GLY A 519 6.34 42.85 -10.84
N LEU A 520 5.98 43.62 -9.80
CA LEU A 520 4.60 43.61 -9.27
C LEU A 520 3.60 44.26 -10.24
N VAL A 521 4.05 45.12 -11.16
CA VAL A 521 3.26 45.68 -12.27
C VAL A 521 2.65 44.56 -13.15
N HIS A 522 3.28 43.39 -13.22
CA HIS A 522 2.74 42.25 -13.96
C HIS A 522 1.58 41.53 -13.25
N LEU A 523 1.31 41.84 -11.97
CA LEU A 523 0.25 41.24 -11.17
C LEU A 523 -1.06 42.06 -11.15
N GLU A 524 -1.06 43.31 -11.63
CA GLU A 524 -2.22 44.23 -11.57
C GLU A 524 -3.52 43.64 -12.14
N GLY A 525 -3.41 42.82 -13.20
CA GLY A 525 -4.54 42.15 -13.85
C GLY A 525 -5.08 40.91 -13.12
N LEU A 526 -4.40 40.43 -12.07
CA LEU A 526 -4.75 39.20 -11.35
C LEU A 526 -5.80 39.48 -10.25
N THR A 527 -6.91 40.12 -10.63
CA THR A 527 -7.90 40.68 -9.70
C THR A 527 -8.66 39.63 -8.87
N ASP A 528 -8.48 38.33 -9.12
CA ASP A 528 -8.99 37.23 -8.29
C ASP A 528 -8.01 36.79 -7.18
N LEU A 529 -6.86 37.46 -7.03
CA LEU A 529 -5.87 37.12 -6.01
C LEU A 529 -6.40 37.38 -4.59
N ARG A 530 -6.41 36.33 -3.76
CA ARG A 530 -6.83 36.31 -2.35
C ARG A 530 -5.63 36.16 -1.41
N ASN A 531 -4.56 35.51 -1.86
CA ASN A 531 -3.35 35.25 -1.08
C ASN A 531 -2.10 35.70 -1.86
N LEU A 532 -1.30 36.60 -1.28
CA LEU A 532 0.00 37.01 -1.82
C LEU A 532 1.10 36.89 -0.75
N SER A 533 2.17 36.19 -1.09
CA SER A 533 3.33 35.99 -0.20
C SER A 533 4.61 36.52 -0.83
N LEU A 534 5.13 37.61 -0.28
CA LEU A 534 6.37 38.29 -0.70
C LEU A 534 7.51 38.10 0.32
N THR A 535 7.27 37.40 1.44
CA THR A 535 8.23 37.10 2.53
C THR A 535 9.68 36.86 2.08
N LYS A 536 10.68 37.53 2.70
CA LYS A 536 12.12 37.41 2.40
C LYS A 536 12.47 37.76 0.94
N THR A 537 12.23 39.01 0.55
CA THR A 537 12.58 39.57 -0.78
C THR A 537 12.89 41.06 -0.64
N THR A 538 13.31 41.72 -1.72
CA THR A 538 13.76 43.12 -1.72
C THR A 538 12.69 44.14 -2.14
N PHE A 539 11.39 43.81 -2.05
CA PHE A 539 10.34 44.80 -2.32
C PHE A 539 10.38 45.95 -1.30
N THR A 540 10.08 47.16 -1.78
CA THR A 540 9.93 48.37 -0.98
C THR A 540 8.46 48.81 -0.97
N GLY A 541 8.17 50.01 -0.45
CA GLY A 541 6.82 50.59 -0.55
C GLY A 541 6.37 50.81 -2.00
N VAL A 542 7.29 51.07 -2.94
CA VAL A 542 6.95 51.41 -4.34
C VAL A 542 6.19 50.28 -5.03
N GLY A 543 6.59 49.02 -4.83
CA GLY A 543 5.95 47.87 -5.47
C GLY A 543 4.53 47.61 -4.98
N LEU A 544 4.16 48.09 -3.78
CA LEU A 544 2.80 47.93 -3.26
C LEU A 544 1.76 48.72 -4.05
N ALA A 545 2.15 49.76 -4.79
CA ALA A 545 1.26 50.53 -5.66
C ALA A 545 0.50 49.64 -6.66
N SER A 546 1.18 48.63 -7.23
CA SER A 546 0.62 47.65 -8.16
C SER A 546 -0.45 46.72 -7.53
N LEU A 547 -0.52 46.67 -6.20
CA LEU A 547 -1.50 45.83 -5.48
C LEU A 547 -2.85 46.53 -5.26
N LYS A 548 -2.94 47.85 -5.47
CA LYS A 548 -4.14 48.66 -5.17
C LYS A 548 -5.42 48.17 -5.87
N GLY A 549 -5.29 47.56 -7.05
CA GLY A 549 -6.41 46.98 -7.79
C GLY A 549 -6.90 45.62 -7.28
N LEU A 550 -6.13 44.95 -6.41
CA LEU A 550 -6.37 43.57 -5.97
C LEU A 550 -7.35 43.53 -4.78
N THR A 551 -8.52 44.15 -4.92
CA THR A 551 -9.50 44.35 -3.84
C THR A 551 -10.11 43.07 -3.25
N LYS A 552 -9.86 41.90 -3.85
CA LYS A 552 -10.22 40.58 -3.30
C LYS A 552 -9.16 39.99 -2.36
N LEU A 553 -8.03 40.67 -2.15
CA LEU A 553 -6.92 40.18 -1.32
C LEU A 553 -7.36 40.03 0.15
N GLN A 554 -7.13 38.84 0.70
CA GLN A 554 -7.48 38.43 2.07
C GLN A 554 -6.24 38.21 2.94
N HIS A 555 -5.12 37.77 2.35
CA HIS A 555 -3.90 37.45 3.07
C HIS A 555 -2.67 38.02 2.36
N LEU A 556 -2.01 38.99 2.99
CA LEU A 556 -0.78 39.62 2.49
C LEU A 556 0.38 39.37 3.46
N ARG A 557 1.46 38.80 2.94
CA ARG A 557 2.67 38.43 3.70
C ARG A 557 3.89 39.15 3.17
N LEU A 558 4.48 39.97 4.02
CA LEU A 558 5.56 40.94 3.72
C LEU A 558 6.72 40.78 4.71
N GLU A 559 6.82 39.67 5.44
CA GLU A 559 7.80 39.50 6.51
C GLU A 559 9.23 39.48 5.94
N ARG A 560 10.16 40.25 6.52
CA ARG A 560 11.52 40.43 5.99
C ARG A 560 11.53 40.96 4.54
N THR A 561 10.97 42.15 4.38
CA THR A 561 11.04 42.97 3.17
C THR A 561 11.50 44.37 3.55
N GLU A 562 11.89 45.17 2.55
CA GLU A 562 12.42 46.53 2.73
C GLU A 562 11.30 47.58 2.88
N ILE A 563 10.07 47.15 3.16
CA ILE A 563 8.87 47.97 3.24
C ILE A 563 8.91 48.89 4.46
N THR A 564 8.75 50.18 4.19
CA THR A 564 8.55 51.28 5.13
C THR A 564 7.07 51.69 5.18
N ASP A 565 6.76 52.59 6.10
CA ASP A 565 5.43 53.19 6.30
C ASP A 565 4.86 53.82 5.02
N ALA A 566 5.72 54.50 4.24
CA ALA A 566 5.42 55.07 2.93
C ALA A 566 4.87 54.08 1.89
N GLY A 567 4.98 52.76 2.13
CA GLY A 567 4.32 51.74 1.33
C GLY A 567 2.87 51.44 1.74
N LEU A 568 2.52 51.68 3.01
CA LEU A 568 1.23 51.29 3.59
C LEU A 568 0.06 52.09 3.01
N VAL A 569 0.30 53.31 2.50
CA VAL A 569 -0.67 54.11 1.74
C VAL A 569 -1.24 53.36 0.52
N HIS A 570 -0.48 52.44 -0.07
CA HIS A 570 -0.93 51.62 -1.20
C HIS A 570 -1.79 50.41 -0.80
N LEU A 571 -1.90 50.12 0.50
CA LEU A 571 -2.83 49.11 1.03
C LEU A 571 -4.23 49.70 1.32
N ASP A 572 -4.39 51.02 1.24
CA ASP A 572 -5.71 51.65 1.35
C ASP A 572 -6.66 51.15 0.24
N GLY A 573 -7.94 51.01 0.58
CA GLY A 573 -8.95 50.37 -0.26
C GLY A 573 -8.94 48.83 -0.27
N LEU A 574 -7.91 48.14 0.26
CA LEU A 574 -7.87 46.67 0.38
C LEU A 574 -8.75 46.13 1.53
N THR A 575 -9.98 46.62 1.65
CA THR A 575 -10.94 46.39 2.74
C THR A 575 -11.40 44.94 2.95
N ASN A 576 -10.97 44.00 2.11
CA ASN A 576 -11.17 42.56 2.29
C ASN A 576 -10.02 41.85 3.02
N LEU A 577 -8.94 42.56 3.36
CA LEU A 577 -7.77 41.97 4.00
C LEU A 577 -8.09 41.46 5.42
N GLN A 578 -7.82 40.18 5.66
CA GLN A 578 -8.04 39.46 6.92
C GLN A 578 -6.72 39.17 7.66
N SER A 579 -5.59 39.10 6.95
CA SER A 579 -4.26 38.93 7.55
C SER A 579 -3.22 39.79 6.84
N LEU A 580 -2.51 40.60 7.64
CA LEU A 580 -1.34 41.38 7.24
C LEU A 580 -0.15 40.96 8.11
N ARG A 581 0.95 40.53 7.48
CA ARG A 581 2.19 40.14 8.18
C ARG A 581 3.35 41.03 7.74
N LEU A 582 3.84 41.87 8.64
CA LEU A 582 4.91 42.86 8.47
C LEU A 582 6.11 42.55 9.41
N TYR A 583 6.29 41.30 9.82
CA TYR A 583 7.33 40.88 10.76
C TYR A 583 8.76 41.14 10.23
N GLU A 584 9.59 41.83 11.01
CA GLU A 584 10.96 42.25 10.64
C GLU A 584 10.99 43.02 9.31
N THR A 585 10.28 44.16 9.26
CA THR A 585 10.30 45.15 8.16
C THR A 585 10.82 46.51 8.70
N LYS A 586 10.63 47.60 7.95
CA LYS A 586 11.09 48.96 8.32
C LYS A 586 9.98 49.91 8.79
N VAL A 587 8.78 49.36 9.07
CA VAL A 587 7.61 50.11 9.57
C VAL A 587 7.87 50.74 10.96
N ASN A 588 7.37 51.95 11.16
CA ASN A 588 7.38 52.72 12.40
C ASN A 588 5.94 53.20 12.75
N ASP A 589 5.78 54.38 13.35
CA ASP A 589 4.46 54.91 13.73
C ASP A 589 3.81 55.75 12.61
N ALA A 590 4.62 56.42 11.77
CA ALA A 590 4.24 57.60 11.01
C ALA A 590 3.02 57.43 10.07
N GLU A 591 2.86 56.27 9.43
CA GLU A 591 1.80 56.06 8.43
C GLU A 591 0.95 54.81 8.70
N LEU A 592 0.99 54.27 9.93
CA LEU A 592 0.09 53.19 10.37
C LEU A 592 -1.39 53.58 10.29
N VAL A 593 -1.71 54.87 10.18
CA VAL A 593 -3.05 55.40 9.90
C VAL A 593 -3.71 54.80 8.66
N HIS A 594 -2.94 54.38 7.65
CA HIS A 594 -3.50 53.74 6.45
C HIS A 594 -4.05 52.33 6.71
N LEU A 595 -3.75 51.72 7.86
CA LEU A 595 -4.37 50.45 8.25
C LEU A 595 -5.79 50.62 8.77
N ASN A 596 -6.23 51.83 9.16
CA ASN A 596 -7.55 52.09 9.75
C ASN A 596 -8.72 51.57 8.89
N GLY A 597 -8.61 51.66 7.56
CA GLY A 597 -9.65 51.21 6.62
C GLY A 597 -9.79 49.69 6.51
N LEU A 598 -8.83 48.92 7.04
CA LEU A 598 -8.79 47.45 6.96
C LEU A 598 -9.67 46.80 8.04
N THR A 599 -10.93 47.23 8.16
CA THR A 599 -11.83 46.87 9.27
C THR A 599 -12.13 45.37 9.40
N LYS A 600 -11.89 44.57 8.34
CA LYS A 600 -12.01 43.09 8.35
C LYS A 600 -10.74 42.37 8.83
N LEU A 601 -9.70 43.08 9.22
CA LEU A 601 -8.40 42.51 9.59
C LEU A 601 -8.50 41.71 10.89
N GLN A 602 -8.31 40.39 10.80
CA GLN A 602 -8.35 39.46 11.93
C GLN A 602 -6.95 39.17 12.49
N THR A 603 -5.91 39.36 11.68
CA THR A 603 -4.51 39.08 12.02
C THR A 603 -3.60 40.23 11.60
N LEU A 604 -2.86 40.79 12.55
CA LEU A 604 -1.83 41.80 12.32
C LEU A 604 -0.54 41.42 13.05
N ASP A 605 0.58 41.43 12.33
CA ASP A 605 1.90 41.11 12.87
C ASP A 605 2.89 42.23 12.54
N LEU A 606 3.27 42.99 13.56
CA LEU A 606 4.22 44.10 13.53
C LEU A 606 5.48 43.75 14.34
N THR A 607 5.74 42.46 14.56
CA THR A 607 6.89 41.98 15.34
C THR A 607 8.21 42.49 14.72
N GLY A 608 9.17 42.91 15.55
CA GLY A 608 10.50 43.36 15.13
C GLY A 608 10.57 44.77 14.52
N ASN A 609 9.43 45.46 14.36
CA ASN A 609 9.35 46.79 13.76
C ASN A 609 9.60 47.91 14.78
N GLN A 610 9.73 49.15 14.32
CA GLN A 610 10.14 50.29 15.15
C GLN A 610 9.00 50.98 15.93
N ILE A 611 7.82 50.36 15.95
CA ILE A 611 6.55 50.87 16.53
C ILE A 611 6.71 51.30 18.00
N THR A 612 6.11 52.42 18.37
CA THR A 612 6.00 52.93 19.74
C THR A 612 4.53 52.97 20.20
N ASP A 613 4.25 53.64 21.31
CA ASP A 613 2.87 53.82 21.80
C ASP A 613 2.01 54.67 20.84
N ALA A 614 2.63 55.55 20.03
CA ALA A 614 1.91 56.39 19.07
C ALA A 614 1.26 55.58 17.95
N GLY A 615 1.96 54.61 17.36
CA GLY A 615 1.43 53.75 16.30
C GLY A 615 0.22 52.92 16.71
N LEU A 616 0.10 52.58 18.00
CA LEU A 616 -1.06 51.83 18.52
C LEU A 616 -2.37 52.64 18.51
N VAL A 617 -2.32 53.97 18.42
CA VAL A 617 -3.50 54.84 18.31
C VAL A 617 -4.36 54.47 17.09
N HIS A 618 -3.71 54.07 16.00
CA HIS A 618 -4.35 53.75 14.73
C HIS A 618 -5.10 52.40 14.75
N LEU A 619 -4.63 51.43 15.54
CA LEU A 619 -5.22 50.08 15.56
C LEU A 619 -6.62 50.02 16.21
N LYS A 620 -7.09 51.10 16.86
CA LYS A 620 -8.32 51.11 17.65
C LYS A 620 -9.61 50.80 16.88
N GLU A 621 -9.64 51.05 15.56
CA GLU A 621 -10.81 50.80 14.70
C GLU A 621 -10.88 49.36 14.17
N LEU A 622 -9.85 48.54 14.40
CA LEU A 622 -9.75 47.17 13.89
C LEU A 622 -10.55 46.17 14.74
N ALA A 623 -11.86 46.40 14.88
CA ALA A 623 -12.72 45.66 15.81
C ALA A 623 -12.79 44.13 15.55
N GLU A 624 -12.47 43.66 14.34
CA GLU A 624 -12.38 42.23 13.98
C GLU A 624 -11.07 41.55 14.41
N LEU A 625 -10.09 42.29 14.93
CA LEU A 625 -8.76 41.78 15.21
C LEU A 625 -8.77 40.71 16.31
N GLN A 626 -8.29 39.52 15.96
CA GLN A 626 -8.21 38.35 16.84
C GLN A 626 -6.77 37.99 17.21
N TYR A 627 -5.80 38.30 16.34
CA TYR A 627 -4.39 37.97 16.54
C TYR A 627 -3.53 39.21 16.31
N LEU A 628 -2.89 39.70 17.38
CA LEU A 628 -2.00 40.86 17.35
C LEU A 628 -0.61 40.48 17.88
N PHE A 629 0.40 40.62 17.03
CA PHE A 629 1.80 40.34 17.38
C PHE A 629 2.61 41.64 17.31
N LEU A 630 3.21 42.02 18.45
CA LEU A 630 3.93 43.28 18.67
C LEU A 630 5.34 43.03 19.25
N GLY A 631 5.86 41.81 19.14
CA GLY A 631 7.07 41.41 19.85
C GLY A 631 8.31 42.17 19.37
N GLY A 632 9.19 42.58 20.28
CA GLY A 632 10.43 43.31 19.95
C GLY A 632 10.26 44.77 19.51
N THR A 633 9.03 45.32 19.56
CA THR A 633 8.77 46.75 19.32
C THR A 633 9.14 47.61 20.54
N LYS A 634 9.06 48.94 20.41
CA LYS A 634 9.38 49.91 21.48
C LYS A 634 8.20 50.22 22.41
N ILE A 635 7.02 49.64 22.16
CA ILE A 635 5.77 49.83 22.91
C ILE A 635 5.98 49.67 24.42
N THR A 636 5.36 50.56 25.20
CA THR A 636 5.42 50.61 26.67
C THR A 636 4.07 50.21 27.28
N GLY A 637 3.89 50.41 28.59
CA GLY A 637 2.59 50.22 29.23
C GLY A 637 1.52 51.22 28.77
N ALA A 638 1.90 52.41 28.29
CA ALA A 638 0.96 53.46 27.90
C ALA A 638 0.15 53.09 26.65
N GLY A 639 0.80 52.66 25.57
CA GLY A 639 0.14 52.36 24.29
C GLY A 639 -0.89 51.23 24.37
N LEU A 640 -0.79 50.35 25.38
CA LEU A 640 -1.79 49.33 25.67
C LEU A 640 -3.18 49.92 25.97
N MET A 641 -3.29 51.22 26.29
CA MET A 641 -4.59 51.90 26.46
C MET A 641 -5.43 51.90 25.18
N HIS A 642 -4.82 51.87 24.00
CA HIS A 642 -5.51 51.90 22.70
C HIS A 642 -6.09 50.51 22.32
N LEU A 643 -5.53 49.43 22.87
CA LEU A 643 -6.01 48.06 22.62
C LEU A 643 -7.37 47.76 23.27
N LYS A 644 -7.86 48.61 24.17
CA LYS A 644 -9.17 48.46 24.84
C LYS A 644 -10.35 48.33 23.87
N GLY A 645 -10.23 48.90 22.67
CA GLY A 645 -11.24 48.88 21.61
C GLY A 645 -11.31 47.57 20.80
N LEU A 646 -10.56 46.53 21.16
CA LEU A 646 -10.43 45.28 20.39
C LEU A 646 -11.18 44.11 21.06
N PRO A 647 -12.53 44.08 21.05
CA PRO A 647 -13.32 43.11 21.82
C PRO A 647 -13.14 41.67 21.35
N LYS A 648 -12.69 41.46 20.11
CA LYS A 648 -12.48 40.13 19.50
C LYS A 648 -11.07 39.56 19.72
N LEU A 649 -10.16 40.27 20.38
CA LEU A 649 -8.76 39.84 20.53
C LEU A 649 -8.64 38.53 21.33
N ARG A 650 -7.98 37.53 20.74
CA ARG A 650 -7.75 36.18 21.30
C ARG A 650 -6.28 35.89 21.55
N HIS A 651 -5.38 36.38 20.70
CA HIS A 651 -3.94 36.25 20.87
C HIS A 651 -3.29 37.64 20.89
N LEU A 652 -2.50 37.91 21.93
CA LEU A 652 -1.67 39.10 22.06
C LEU A 652 -0.24 38.70 22.43
N SER A 653 0.72 39.01 21.56
CA SER A 653 2.15 38.85 21.84
C SER A 653 2.83 40.20 22.03
N LEU A 654 3.38 40.41 23.22
CA LEU A 654 4.14 41.58 23.68
C LEU A 654 5.58 41.19 24.06
N ASP A 655 6.08 40.06 23.56
CA ASP A 655 7.43 39.54 23.85
C ASP A 655 8.50 40.62 23.63
N ARG A 656 9.42 40.79 24.60
CA ARG A 656 10.55 41.74 24.53
C ARG A 656 10.17 43.22 24.31
N THR A 657 8.90 43.59 24.52
CA THR A 657 8.47 45.01 24.57
C THR A 657 8.89 45.68 25.88
N ARG A 658 8.65 46.99 26.00
CA ARG A 658 8.99 47.80 27.19
C ARG A 658 7.86 47.84 28.23
N VAL A 659 6.84 46.98 28.09
CA VAL A 659 5.68 46.89 28.99
C VAL A 659 6.10 46.56 30.43
N THR A 660 5.48 47.26 31.38
CA THR A 660 5.61 47.12 32.83
C THR A 660 4.25 46.80 33.46
N ASP A 661 4.24 46.45 34.76
CA ASP A 661 3.03 46.05 35.49
C ASP A 661 1.83 46.99 35.33
N ALA A 662 2.09 48.31 35.33
CA ALA A 662 1.06 49.34 35.14
C ALA A 662 0.32 49.18 33.79
N GLY A 663 1.00 48.77 32.73
CA GLY A 663 0.39 48.56 31.41
C GLY A 663 -0.65 47.43 31.38
N LEU A 664 -0.49 46.41 32.25
CA LEU A 664 -1.44 45.28 32.30
C LEU A 664 -2.83 45.72 32.78
N MET A 665 -2.96 46.86 33.48
CA MET A 665 -4.27 47.40 33.88
C MET A 665 -5.19 47.69 32.68
N HIS A 666 -4.61 47.99 31.51
CA HIS A 666 -5.37 48.27 30.28
C HIS A 666 -5.87 47.01 29.59
N LEU A 667 -5.25 45.84 29.83
CA LEU A 667 -5.66 44.56 29.25
C LEU A 667 -6.86 43.93 29.97
N LYS A 668 -7.23 44.41 31.17
CA LYS A 668 -8.32 43.87 32.01
C LYS A 668 -9.66 43.69 31.26
N GLY A 669 -9.95 44.54 30.27
CA GLY A 669 -11.18 44.48 29.48
C GLY A 669 -11.20 43.41 28.38
N LEU A 670 -10.06 42.82 28.03
CA LEU A 670 -9.90 41.89 26.91
C LEU A 670 -10.32 40.46 27.30
N THR A 671 -11.54 40.29 27.83
CA THR A 671 -12.03 39.03 28.41
C THR A 671 -12.13 37.86 27.42
N ASN A 672 -12.00 38.12 26.11
CA ASN A 672 -11.89 37.12 25.05
C ASN A 672 -10.47 36.57 24.83
N LEU A 673 -9.45 37.11 25.52
CA LEU A 673 -8.06 36.71 25.33
C LEU A 673 -7.83 35.25 25.77
N GLN A 674 -7.30 34.45 24.85
CA GLN A 674 -6.97 33.03 25.02
C GLN A 674 -5.46 32.81 25.14
N GLN A 675 -4.64 33.68 24.55
CA GLN A 675 -3.18 33.56 24.56
C GLN A 675 -2.55 34.92 24.78
N LEU A 676 -1.70 35.03 25.81
CA LEU A 676 -0.96 36.25 26.16
C LEU A 676 0.51 35.90 26.34
N SER A 677 1.38 36.50 25.52
CA SER A 677 2.83 36.32 25.64
C SER A 677 3.47 37.64 26.07
N LEU A 678 4.20 37.60 27.19
CA LEU A 678 4.88 38.72 27.85
C LEU A 678 6.37 38.39 28.03
N ARG A 679 6.94 37.49 27.23
CA ARG A 679 8.24 36.88 27.50
C ARG A 679 9.38 37.89 27.29
N GLY A 680 10.23 38.05 28.29
CA GLY A 680 11.30 39.05 28.28
C GLY A 680 10.84 40.50 28.42
N THR A 681 9.65 40.76 28.97
CA THR A 681 9.18 42.10 29.36
C THR A 681 9.58 42.45 30.80
N LYS A 682 9.25 43.66 31.26
CA LYS A 682 9.53 44.15 32.63
C LYS A 682 8.41 43.84 33.64
N ILE A 683 7.58 42.83 33.38
CA ILE A 683 6.51 42.38 34.29
C ILE A 683 7.10 41.72 35.56
N THR A 684 6.47 41.99 36.70
CA THR A 684 6.78 41.37 38.00
C THR A 684 5.62 40.50 38.48
N GLY A 685 5.59 40.10 39.76
CA GLY A 685 4.41 39.48 40.35
C GLY A 685 3.22 40.44 40.52
N VAL A 686 3.48 41.75 40.66
CA VAL A 686 2.45 42.75 41.01
C VAL A 686 1.44 42.94 39.87
N GLY A 687 1.90 43.08 38.62
CA GLY A 687 1.03 43.33 37.47
C GLY A 687 0.05 42.20 37.16
N LEU A 688 0.32 40.97 37.61
CA LEU A 688 -0.56 39.82 37.40
C LEU A 688 -1.93 39.97 38.06
N VAL A 689 -2.10 40.91 39.01
CA VAL A 689 -3.42 41.28 39.57
C VAL A 689 -4.42 41.70 38.50
N HIS A 690 -3.96 42.34 37.42
CA HIS A 690 -4.83 42.83 36.35
C HIS A 690 -5.31 41.71 35.42
N LEU A 691 -4.62 40.57 35.39
CA LEU A 691 -4.97 39.41 34.54
C LEU A 691 -6.07 38.53 35.15
N ARG A 692 -6.42 38.71 36.44
CA ARG A 692 -7.45 37.92 37.17
C ARG A 692 -8.79 37.78 36.44
N GLY A 693 -9.18 38.78 35.64
CA GLY A 693 -10.45 38.78 34.89
C GLY A 693 -10.42 38.02 33.56
N LEU A 694 -9.26 37.56 33.09
CA LEU A 694 -9.08 36.95 31.78
C LEU A 694 -9.40 35.44 31.82
N THR A 695 -10.58 35.06 32.30
CA THR A 695 -10.97 33.65 32.57
C THR A 695 -11.10 32.77 31.32
N ARG A 696 -10.89 33.32 30.11
CA ARG A 696 -10.76 32.58 28.84
C ARG A 696 -9.31 32.25 28.47
N LEU A 697 -8.32 32.71 29.25
CA LEU A 697 -6.89 32.51 28.97
C LEU A 697 -6.49 31.03 29.10
N GLN A 698 -5.85 30.53 28.05
CA GLN A 698 -5.37 29.15 27.89
C GLN A 698 -3.83 29.07 27.92
N SER A 699 -3.15 30.09 27.39
CA SER A 699 -1.69 30.15 27.36
C SER A 699 -1.18 31.50 27.89
N LEU A 700 -0.23 31.45 28.82
CA LEU A 700 0.43 32.62 29.40
C LEU A 700 1.95 32.46 29.37
N GLY A 701 2.63 33.27 28.56
CA GLY A 701 4.09 33.28 28.45
C GLY A 701 4.73 34.32 29.37
N LEU A 702 5.34 33.88 30.47
CA LEU A 702 6.10 34.71 31.42
C LEU A 702 7.60 34.37 31.45
N ASP A 703 8.11 33.56 30.51
CA ASP A 703 9.55 33.27 30.41
C ASP A 703 10.38 34.56 30.43
N ARG A 704 11.47 34.60 31.22
CA ARG A 704 12.37 35.78 31.34
C ARG A 704 11.69 37.06 31.84
N THR A 705 10.62 36.96 32.63
CA THR A 705 10.04 38.08 33.41
C THR A 705 10.55 38.06 34.86
N GLN A 706 10.28 39.12 35.62
CA GLN A 706 10.66 39.25 37.03
C GLN A 706 9.58 38.73 37.99
N THR A 707 8.67 37.86 37.52
CA THR A 707 7.61 37.24 38.33
C THR A 707 8.17 36.36 39.45
N THR A 708 7.52 36.42 40.62
CA THR A 708 7.79 35.65 41.84
C THR A 708 6.54 34.88 42.28
N ASP A 709 6.69 33.97 43.26
CA ASP A 709 5.61 33.15 43.84
C ASP A 709 4.39 33.96 44.28
N VAL A 710 4.61 35.16 44.85
CA VAL A 710 3.55 36.09 45.26
C VAL A 710 2.63 36.44 44.08
N GLY A 711 3.20 36.62 42.88
CA GLY A 711 2.44 36.91 41.66
C GLY A 711 1.55 35.75 41.21
N LEU A 712 1.97 34.49 41.43
CA LEU A 712 1.21 33.31 41.00
C LEU A 712 -0.14 33.18 41.73
N VAL A 713 -0.27 33.75 42.93
CA VAL A 713 -1.55 33.82 43.66
C VAL A 713 -2.65 34.51 42.83
N HIS A 714 -2.28 35.42 41.93
CA HIS A 714 -3.22 36.12 41.05
C HIS A 714 -3.69 35.28 39.85
N LEU A 715 -3.02 34.17 39.52
CA LEU A 715 -3.37 33.30 38.40
C LEU A 715 -4.35 32.18 38.77
N LYS A 716 -4.56 31.89 40.07
CA LYS A 716 -5.36 30.76 40.56
C LYS A 716 -6.81 30.70 40.04
N GLY A 717 -7.40 31.83 39.67
CA GLY A 717 -8.75 31.89 39.09
C GLY A 717 -8.84 31.60 37.59
N LEU A 718 -7.70 31.44 36.89
CA LEU A 718 -7.64 31.22 35.46
C LEU A 718 -7.78 29.72 35.13
N THR A 719 -8.91 29.12 35.49
CA THR A 719 -9.16 27.66 35.42
C THR A 719 -9.12 27.04 34.01
N LYS A 720 -8.96 27.85 32.95
CA LYS A 720 -8.74 27.40 31.57
C LYS A 720 -7.28 27.43 31.12
N LEU A 721 -6.37 27.90 31.98
CA LEU A 721 -4.94 27.99 31.69
C LEU A 721 -4.33 26.59 31.64
N SER A 722 -3.95 26.16 30.42
CA SER A 722 -3.36 24.85 30.15
C SER A 722 -1.87 24.91 29.84
N ILE A 723 -1.32 26.10 29.55
CA ILE A 723 0.11 26.31 29.29
C ILE A 723 0.59 27.58 30.02
N LEU A 724 1.60 27.43 30.87
CA LEU A 724 2.21 28.55 31.60
C LEU A 724 3.75 28.51 31.50
N GLY A 725 4.33 29.43 30.74
CA GLY A 725 5.78 29.54 30.56
C GLY A 725 6.45 30.34 31.68
N LEU A 726 7.37 29.72 32.43
CA LEU A 726 8.02 30.33 33.62
C LEU A 726 9.55 30.24 33.64
N ARG A 727 10.19 29.79 32.55
CA ARG A 727 11.65 29.60 32.53
C ARG A 727 12.39 30.93 32.69
N ASN A 728 13.43 30.94 33.51
CA ASN A 728 14.22 32.13 33.86
C ASN A 728 13.38 33.24 34.50
N THR A 729 12.41 32.89 35.36
CA THR A 729 11.72 33.82 36.27
C THR A 729 12.31 33.72 37.69
N LYS A 730 11.74 34.44 38.66
CA LYS A 730 12.06 34.34 40.10
C LYS A 730 11.02 33.49 40.86
N VAL A 731 10.33 32.58 40.17
CA VAL A 731 9.40 31.62 40.77
C VAL A 731 10.18 30.40 41.30
N THR A 732 9.80 29.92 42.48
CA THR A 732 10.36 28.73 43.12
C THR A 732 9.49 27.48 42.85
N SER A 733 10.07 26.29 43.05
CA SER A 733 9.34 25.02 43.02
C SER A 733 8.16 24.98 44.01
N ALA A 734 8.25 25.69 45.14
CA ALA A 734 7.15 25.80 46.11
C ALA A 734 6.01 26.71 45.59
N GLY A 735 6.34 27.80 44.89
CA GLY A 735 5.38 28.63 44.18
C GLY A 735 4.62 27.86 43.09
N ILE A 736 5.35 27.07 42.30
CA ILE A 736 4.79 26.17 41.29
C ILE A 736 3.85 25.14 41.94
N ALA A 737 4.32 24.39 42.94
CA ALA A 737 3.51 23.38 43.62
C ALA A 737 2.23 23.98 44.26
N ASN A 738 2.30 25.21 44.77
CA ASN A 738 1.14 25.92 45.32
C ASN A 738 0.21 26.54 44.27
N LEU A 739 0.64 26.64 43.00
CA LEU A 739 -0.21 26.99 41.86
C LEU A 739 -0.87 25.75 41.25
N THR A 740 -0.15 24.64 41.08
CA THR A 740 -0.68 23.38 40.53
C THR A 740 -1.82 22.81 41.39
N LYS A 741 -1.80 23.03 42.71
CA LYS A 741 -2.95 22.75 43.60
C LYS A 741 -4.26 23.47 43.22
N SER A 742 -4.17 24.58 42.49
CA SER A 742 -5.32 25.35 41.99
C SER A 742 -5.54 25.19 40.48
N LEU A 743 -4.52 24.79 39.72
CA LEU A 743 -4.53 24.60 38.27
C LEU A 743 -3.84 23.27 37.91
N PRO A 744 -4.46 22.10 38.19
CA PRO A 744 -3.81 20.79 38.01
C PRO A 744 -3.54 20.45 36.54
N GLU A 745 -4.41 20.89 35.62
CA GLU A 745 -4.28 20.67 34.16
C GLU A 745 -3.31 21.66 33.48
N CYS A 746 -2.64 22.54 34.22
CA CYS A 746 -1.75 23.55 33.66
C CYS A 746 -0.33 23.01 33.44
N TRP A 747 0.04 22.74 32.19
CA TRP A 747 1.40 22.35 31.84
C TRP A 747 2.39 23.52 31.95
N ILE A 748 3.52 23.29 32.63
CA ILE A 748 4.59 24.27 32.82
C ILE A 748 5.86 23.75 32.11
N PRO A 749 6.21 24.26 30.91
CA PRO A 749 7.28 23.69 30.09
C PRO A 749 8.67 23.81 30.75
N GLY A 750 9.29 22.65 31.00
CA GLY A 750 10.62 22.53 31.62
C GLY A 750 10.60 22.03 33.07
N LEU A 751 9.43 21.77 33.65
CA LEU A 751 9.26 21.24 35.00
C LEU A 751 8.50 19.90 34.94
N TYR A 752 9.26 18.84 34.70
CA TYR A 752 8.84 17.44 34.48
C TYR A 752 8.17 17.08 33.15
N SER A 753 8.31 15.80 32.80
CA SER A 753 7.59 15.08 31.75
C SER A 753 6.55 14.17 32.40
N PRO A 754 5.29 14.11 31.92
CA PRO A 754 4.21 13.41 32.62
C PRO A 754 4.25 11.88 32.41
N ARG A 755 5.24 11.20 33.01
CA ARG A 755 5.26 9.75 33.30
C ARG A 755 6.49 9.37 34.14
N GLY A 756 6.26 8.65 35.24
CA GLY A 756 7.30 7.97 36.02
C GLY A 756 7.69 8.69 37.31
N LEU A 757 7.21 8.16 38.44
CA LEU A 757 7.99 8.15 39.67
C LEU A 757 9.08 7.09 39.50
N VAL A 758 10.34 7.48 39.68
CA VAL A 758 11.47 6.59 39.95
C VAL A 758 12.32 7.29 41.02
N GLU A 759 12.93 6.51 41.89
CA GLU A 759 13.44 6.93 43.19
C GLU A 759 14.67 7.86 43.12
N GLU A 760 14.95 8.49 44.27
CA GLU A 760 16.21 9.18 44.51
C GLU A 760 17.38 8.20 44.41
N SER A 761 18.44 8.59 43.70
CA SER A 761 19.78 8.07 43.96
C SER A 761 20.77 9.22 43.88
N SER A 762 21.52 9.42 44.96
CA SER A 762 22.43 10.54 45.16
C SER A 762 23.82 10.23 44.61
N SER A 763 24.41 11.16 43.86
CA SER A 763 25.86 11.23 43.67
C SER A 763 26.30 12.68 43.41
N ASP A 764 26.69 13.37 44.48
CA ASP A 764 27.55 14.56 44.38
C ASP A 764 29.01 14.11 44.26
N SER A 765 29.73 14.69 43.30
CA SER A 765 31.19 14.63 43.22
C SER A 765 31.79 15.83 42.47
N SER A 766 31.41 17.03 42.91
CA SER A 766 32.36 18.14 43.14
C SER A 766 33.60 18.32 42.21
N LYS A 767 33.45 19.15 41.15
CA LYS A 767 34.42 20.19 40.72
C LYS A 767 35.84 19.71 40.23
N PRO A 768 36.79 20.61 39.88
CA PRO A 768 36.69 21.52 38.73
C PRO A 768 37.99 21.64 37.89
N LYS A 769 37.89 22.27 36.72
CA LYS A 769 38.75 23.43 36.36
C LYS A 769 38.08 24.31 35.31
#